data_AF-A0AAW1T714-F1
#
_entry.id   AF-A0AAW1T714-F1
#
_cell.length_a   1.000
_cell.length_b   1.000
_cell.length_c   1.000
_cell.angle_alpha   90.00
_cell.angle_beta   90.00
_cell.angle_gamma   90.00
#
_symmetry.space_group_name_H-M   'P 1'
#
loop_
_entity.id
_entity.type
_entity.pdbx_description
1 polymer ?
#
loop_
_entity_poly.entity_id
_entity_poly.type
_entity_poly.pdbx_seq_one_letter_code
_entity_poly.pdbx_strand_id
1 'polypeptide(L)'
;MLPPRPSNGSSSLKLEASFQLRGVNYFGFDDANTMFDGLWGGSDSLAQDWATVVYRIQLLGFNAIRIPFSFKDLQSSPKSFSQSCTQGKCNTYLPVAQAKTMVDILNEPDFGNLRWEAANGLPGVGDLYLQAMDALYNVNSGLLYFIEGAGQQGSIAKNWGDGFTTDSSVVSSTGVSDPNSFFSSLLGKPYLNQVVIAPHVYGPSVSMDNSGSSVGSKFWSRLTTSFGYLNKAGYKGHMFAIALGETGTDFSQYPGDTQTLLDLASYVSLANGADDGKHNAITSVFWWAWNANSGQGMGIVGQDWTTIDWTKIAFLQGSIMNLKPWYQGSQPAPQGPQASSSVSLTPPAATIYPTFMVQPLAVLPDQIPGICNNYLPSDSVMSRFIYVVDFFAQNGFYVVLSNNLDTDKTALRSPNAWVQSWASIFSAVTTNSPYSQANVIVEPFSDPPAAGLQWNAADSLPGLSDLYIAVQDAISSLSPTTLFMLQGTGSYQAASAGIQGFATDATTLAQYGLSNPTTFFRELSGRPYVNRTILAPRINPPSITRIAANTTGETLWTRLDTSFGYLSQQGFCYNGVCRIFPIAVAEFGSNLTSAADINMMSDLSSYLSNYGSADTGNHAIIGSWFWATWPPNRPVVGGLLADNPYNIQWAKINYLAQLGLTPWYTPPSAHRLTPRIQNVTNPSASASSTTCGAELSAGGTITGVGSDSTDILWPFSSNQVIVNLVVTGSSLSFEPNYVAINGVNCSITGSRTAPPAPSAVPTRSLPLINRIPTSSLRSSPPSSPAVSRVTPAGTVSPAPVAPNAPRMNAGITQHPSKAQGRSPAVTPSPAVMVQGSPAVPDMPTQEAAITDPRIPLPLAVPLATTTPSVPASSG
;
A
#
# COMPACT_ATOMS: atom_id res chain seq x y z
N MET A 1 -13.49 1.95 28.83
CA MET A 1 -12.03 2.01 28.61
C MET A 1 -11.36 0.94 29.46
N LEU A 2 -10.24 0.36 29.02
CA LEU A 2 -9.53 -0.66 29.78
C LEU A 2 -8.74 -0.06 30.95
N PRO A 3 -8.58 -0.80 32.06
CA PRO A 3 -7.82 -0.34 33.22
C PRO A 3 -6.33 -0.16 32.88
N PRO A 4 -5.63 0.80 33.50
CA PRO A 4 -4.18 0.95 33.40
C PRO A 4 -3.41 -0.31 33.83
N ARG A 5 -2.28 -0.59 33.18
CA ARG A 5 -1.40 -1.68 33.62
C ARG A 5 -0.57 -1.29 34.85
N PRO A 6 -0.36 -2.20 35.81
CA PRO A 6 0.72 -2.10 36.78
C PRO A 6 2.08 -2.27 36.07
N SER A 7 3.04 -1.38 36.31
CA SER A 7 4.41 -1.55 35.82
C SER A 7 5.13 -2.63 36.63
N ASN A 8 5.62 -3.69 35.97
CA ASN A 8 6.44 -4.70 36.62
C ASN A 8 7.75 -4.07 37.15
N GLY A 9 7.93 -4.05 38.47
CA GLY A 9 9.26 -3.99 39.08
C GLY A 9 9.81 -2.63 39.58
N SER A 10 9.01 -1.57 39.74
CA SER A 10 9.47 -0.40 40.51
C SER A 10 8.39 0.12 41.45
N SER A 11 8.79 0.48 42.66
CA SER A 11 7.96 0.96 43.78
C SER A 11 7.29 2.33 43.54
N SER A 12 7.07 2.71 42.29
CA SER A 12 6.26 3.85 41.87
C SER A 12 5.31 3.41 40.76
N LEU A 13 4.09 3.03 41.14
CA LEU A 13 2.97 2.77 40.25
C LEU A 13 2.76 3.98 39.31
N LYS A 14 3.30 3.94 38.10
CA LYS A 14 2.82 4.80 37.01
C LYS A 14 1.76 4.01 36.25
N LEU A 15 0.49 4.34 36.50
CA LEU A 15 -0.64 3.85 35.70
C LEU A 15 -0.45 4.37 34.27
N GLU A 16 -0.32 3.48 33.27
CA GLU A 16 -0.41 3.89 31.86
C GLU A 16 -1.82 4.40 31.55
N ALA A 17 -1.94 5.42 30.71
CA ALA A 17 -3.23 6.00 30.35
C ALA A 17 -4.23 4.94 29.82
N SER A 18 -5.52 5.16 30.02
CA SER A 18 -6.59 4.35 29.43
C SER A 18 -6.39 4.13 27.92
N PHE A 19 -6.44 2.89 27.45
CA PHE A 19 -6.26 2.54 26.04
C PHE A 19 -7.49 1.83 25.43
N GLN A 20 -7.59 1.85 24.10
CA GLN A 20 -8.65 1.21 23.31
C GLN A 20 -8.06 0.10 22.45
N LEU A 21 -8.70 -1.07 22.42
CA LEU A 21 -8.31 -2.17 21.53
C LEU A 21 -9.13 -2.10 20.24
N ARG A 22 -8.46 -1.80 19.14
CA ARG A 22 -8.96 -1.95 17.77
C ARG A 22 -8.34 -3.22 17.25
N GLY A 23 -9.01 -4.33 17.58
CA GLY A 23 -8.49 -5.66 17.41
C GLY A 23 -9.00 -6.35 16.15
N VAL A 24 -8.23 -7.31 15.68
CA VAL A 24 -8.67 -8.32 14.71
C VAL A 24 -8.30 -9.70 15.23
N ASN A 25 -9.17 -10.69 15.02
CA ASN A 25 -8.86 -12.09 15.26
C ASN A 25 -8.03 -12.66 14.09
N TYR A 26 -6.94 -13.35 14.39
CA TYR A 26 -6.17 -14.10 13.39
C TYR A 26 -5.99 -15.53 13.91
N PHE A 27 -6.76 -16.48 13.38
CA PHE A 27 -6.75 -17.89 13.82
C PHE A 27 -5.81 -18.79 12.99
N GLY A 28 -5.57 -20.01 13.46
CA GLY A 28 -4.71 -21.04 12.84
C GLY A 28 -3.83 -21.82 13.84
N PHE A 29 -3.75 -21.37 15.09
CA PHE A 29 -3.13 -22.13 16.18
C PHE A 29 -4.12 -23.06 16.90
N ASP A 30 -5.35 -23.15 16.42
CA ASP A 30 -6.49 -23.86 17.01
C ASP A 30 -7.18 -24.84 16.05
N ASP A 31 -6.66 -25.01 14.83
CA ASP A 31 -7.23 -25.83 13.77
C ASP A 31 -6.25 -26.89 13.21
N ALA A 32 -5.20 -27.21 13.97
CA ALA A 32 -4.07 -28.06 13.58
C ALA A 32 -3.11 -27.50 12.52
N ASN A 33 -3.21 -26.23 12.10
CA ASN A 33 -2.20 -25.62 11.22
C ASN A 33 -0.89 -25.24 11.91
N THR A 34 -0.87 -25.16 13.24
CA THR A 34 0.33 -24.86 14.06
C THR A 34 0.97 -23.49 13.74
N MET A 35 0.28 -22.65 12.96
CA MET A 35 0.64 -21.30 12.57
C MET A 35 -0.63 -20.60 12.06
N PHE A 36 -0.63 -19.28 12.04
CA PHE A 36 -1.68 -18.50 11.41
C PHE A 36 -2.01 -18.96 9.97
N ASP A 37 -3.31 -18.99 9.67
CA ASP A 37 -3.77 -19.40 8.35
C ASP A 37 -3.42 -18.40 7.25
N GLY A 38 -3.42 -18.88 6.01
CA GLY A 38 -3.25 -18.01 4.84
C GLY A 38 -1.82 -17.75 4.41
N LEU A 39 -0.83 -18.20 5.17
CA LEU A 39 0.59 -18.11 4.77
C LEU A 39 0.94 -19.04 3.58
N TRP A 40 0.01 -19.91 3.18
CA TRP A 40 0.05 -20.68 1.94
C TRP A 40 -0.80 -20.07 0.81
N GLY A 41 -1.64 -19.08 1.15
CA GLY A 41 -2.56 -18.42 0.22
C GLY A 41 -1.89 -17.29 -0.55
N GLY A 42 -2.50 -16.89 -1.67
CA GLY A 42 -1.97 -15.83 -2.54
C GLY A 42 -0.75 -16.25 -3.38
N SER A 43 -0.26 -15.33 -4.20
CA SER A 43 0.80 -15.58 -5.19
C SER A 43 2.21 -15.12 -4.77
N ASP A 44 2.34 -14.44 -3.62
CA ASP A 44 3.55 -13.68 -3.28
C ASP A 44 3.62 -13.31 -1.79
N SER A 45 4.63 -12.52 -1.45
CA SER A 45 4.95 -12.11 -0.08
C SER A 45 3.87 -11.29 0.62
N LEU A 46 2.93 -10.64 -0.07
CA LEU A 46 1.87 -9.89 0.63
C LEU A 46 0.95 -10.80 1.45
N ALA A 47 0.76 -12.05 1.02
CA ALA A 47 -0.06 -13.05 1.72
C ALA A 47 0.80 -14.13 2.42
N GLN A 48 1.94 -14.50 1.83
CA GLN A 48 2.76 -15.63 2.32
C GLN A 48 3.78 -15.24 3.39
N ASP A 49 4.22 -13.97 3.45
CA ASP A 49 5.15 -13.49 4.47
C ASP A 49 4.41 -12.96 5.70
N TRP A 50 4.56 -13.66 6.83
CA TRP A 50 3.88 -13.32 8.08
C TRP A 50 4.15 -11.89 8.55
N ALA A 51 5.41 -11.42 8.48
CA ALA A 51 5.76 -10.07 8.91
C ALA A 51 5.05 -9.01 8.04
N THR A 52 4.96 -9.26 6.74
CA THR A 52 4.23 -8.44 5.79
C THR A 52 2.73 -8.43 6.09
N VAL A 53 2.13 -9.58 6.40
CA VAL A 53 0.72 -9.68 6.82
C VAL A 53 0.45 -8.86 8.09
N VAL A 54 1.31 -8.98 9.10
CA VAL A 54 1.19 -8.18 10.34
C VAL A 54 1.32 -6.68 10.05
N TYR A 55 2.22 -6.29 9.14
CA TYR A 55 2.37 -4.90 8.74
C TYR A 55 1.12 -4.38 8.00
N ARG A 56 0.49 -5.19 7.15
CA ARG A 56 -0.80 -4.86 6.51
C ARG A 56 -1.89 -4.60 7.55
N ILE A 57 -2.02 -5.46 8.55
CA ILE A 57 -2.97 -5.30 9.67
C ILE A 57 -2.72 -3.98 10.39
N GLN A 58 -1.47 -3.65 10.69
CA GLN A 58 -1.10 -2.40 11.36
C GLN A 58 -1.45 -1.17 10.51
N LEU A 59 -1.16 -1.20 9.21
CA LEU A 59 -1.49 -0.12 8.28
C LEU A 59 -3.00 0.18 8.27
N LEU A 60 -3.84 -0.85 8.34
CA LEU A 60 -5.29 -0.66 8.40
C LEU A 60 -5.78 0.01 9.70
N GLY A 61 -4.89 0.24 10.67
CA GLY A 61 -5.18 0.96 11.91
C GLY A 61 -5.54 0.06 13.09
N PHE A 62 -5.42 -1.27 12.93
CA PHE A 62 -5.53 -2.21 14.04
C PHE A 62 -4.33 -2.06 14.97
N ASN A 63 -4.57 -2.15 16.27
CA ASN A 63 -3.53 -2.03 17.30
C ASN A 63 -3.49 -3.23 18.25
N ALA A 64 -4.32 -4.24 18.00
CA ALA A 64 -4.41 -5.47 18.78
C ALA A 64 -4.72 -6.68 17.88
N ILE A 65 -4.25 -7.85 18.27
CA ILE A 65 -4.57 -9.12 17.62
C ILE A 65 -5.01 -10.10 18.71
N ARG A 66 -6.17 -10.74 18.54
CA ARG A 66 -6.58 -11.91 19.33
C ARG A 66 -6.14 -13.16 18.57
N ILE A 67 -5.44 -14.05 19.26
CA ILE A 67 -4.80 -15.24 18.69
C ILE A 67 -5.46 -16.47 19.32
N PRO A 68 -6.49 -17.04 18.68
CA PRO A 68 -7.04 -18.34 19.07
C PRO A 68 -5.95 -19.41 19.02
N PHE A 69 -5.92 -20.29 20.01
CA PHE A 69 -5.00 -21.43 20.05
C PHE A 69 -5.64 -22.63 20.75
N SER A 70 -5.11 -23.83 20.47
CA SER A 70 -5.40 -25.03 21.26
C SER A 70 -4.13 -25.55 21.94
N PHE A 71 -4.23 -26.06 23.17
CA PHE A 71 -3.08 -26.69 23.84
C PHE A 71 -2.53 -27.88 23.04
N LYS A 72 -3.41 -28.59 22.33
CA LYS A 72 -3.05 -29.70 21.45
C LYS A 72 -2.12 -29.25 20.32
N ASP A 73 -2.44 -28.13 19.66
CA ASP A 73 -1.66 -27.64 18.52
C ASP A 73 -0.38 -26.95 18.97
N LEU A 74 -0.37 -26.29 20.13
CA LEU A 74 0.86 -25.78 20.75
C LEU A 74 1.85 -26.89 21.15
N GLN A 75 1.36 -28.12 21.38
CA GLN A 75 2.17 -29.30 21.68
C GLN A 75 2.53 -30.12 20.43
N SER A 76 1.99 -29.77 19.27
CA SER A 76 2.24 -30.48 18.02
C SER A 76 3.55 -30.03 17.38
N SER A 77 4.12 -30.90 16.53
CA SER A 77 5.28 -30.51 15.72
C SER A 77 4.89 -29.39 14.75
N PRO A 78 5.68 -28.30 14.65
CA PRO A 78 5.34 -27.19 13.77
C PRO A 78 5.37 -27.63 12.31
N LYS A 79 4.32 -27.28 11.56
CA LYS A 79 4.28 -27.42 10.10
C LYS A 79 5.23 -26.39 9.47
N SER A 80 5.87 -26.77 8.37
CA SER A 80 6.68 -25.83 7.58
C SER A 80 5.78 -25.03 6.66
N PHE A 81 5.83 -23.71 6.79
CA PHE A 81 5.23 -22.74 5.86
C PHE A 81 6.29 -22.05 5.00
N SER A 82 7.50 -22.63 4.91
CA SER A 82 8.56 -22.08 4.07
C SER A 82 8.18 -22.19 2.60
N GLN A 83 8.02 -21.04 1.94
CA GLN A 83 7.76 -20.95 0.51
C GLN A 83 8.91 -20.23 -0.20
N SER A 84 9.14 -20.55 -1.47
CA SER A 84 10.05 -19.77 -2.30
C SER A 84 9.34 -18.51 -2.77
N CYS A 85 9.58 -17.39 -2.09
CA CYS A 85 8.99 -16.11 -2.49
C CYS A 85 9.74 -15.54 -3.71
N THR A 86 9.05 -15.38 -4.83
CA THR A 86 9.58 -14.68 -6.01
C THR A 86 9.60 -13.18 -5.69
N GLN A 87 10.79 -12.61 -5.49
CA GLN A 87 11.05 -11.23 -5.06
C GLN A 87 10.61 -10.85 -3.64
N GLY A 88 11.56 -10.95 -2.70
CA GLY A 88 11.52 -10.15 -1.48
C GLY A 88 12.33 -10.73 -0.34
N LYS A 89 13.25 -9.94 0.24
CA LYS A 89 13.90 -10.29 1.50
C LYS A 89 12.86 -10.27 2.62
N CYS A 90 12.65 -11.40 3.31
CA CYS A 90 11.82 -11.48 4.51
C CYS A 90 12.27 -10.43 5.55
N ASN A 91 11.35 -9.58 6.00
CA ASN A 91 11.63 -8.63 7.07
C ASN A 91 11.73 -9.36 8.41
N THR A 92 12.85 -9.19 9.11
CA THR A 92 13.03 -9.67 10.48
C THR A 92 12.66 -8.56 11.43
N TYR A 93 11.38 -8.51 11.85
CA TYR A 93 10.96 -7.73 13.01
C TYR A 93 10.53 -8.68 14.12
N LEU A 94 11.11 -8.50 15.30
CA LEU A 94 10.67 -9.13 16.55
C LEU A 94 10.20 -8.02 17.49
N PRO A 95 8.90 -7.95 17.86
CA PRO A 95 8.45 -7.03 18.88
C PRO A 95 8.57 -7.63 20.29
N VAL A 96 8.84 -6.73 21.24
CA VAL A 96 8.84 -6.91 22.69
C VAL A 96 7.48 -7.43 23.18
N ALA A 97 7.34 -8.73 23.41
CA ALA A 97 6.06 -9.38 23.75
C ALA A 97 5.63 -9.21 25.23
N GLN A 98 6.57 -9.19 26.18
CA GLN A 98 6.23 -9.36 27.60
C GLN A 98 5.41 -8.22 28.22
N ALA A 99 5.52 -6.99 27.72
CA ALA A 99 4.81 -5.84 28.31
C ALA A 99 3.37 -5.67 27.79
N LYS A 100 2.93 -6.48 26.80
CA LYS A 100 1.64 -6.28 26.09
C LYS A 100 0.66 -7.46 26.11
N THR A 101 1.04 -8.63 26.62
CA THR A 101 0.19 -9.85 26.64
C THR A 101 -1.06 -9.75 27.53
N MET A 102 -2.19 -10.18 26.97
CA MET A 102 -3.49 -10.36 27.66
C MET A 102 -3.93 -11.82 27.44
N VAL A 103 -4.75 -12.37 28.33
CA VAL A 103 -5.20 -13.77 28.23
C VAL A 103 -6.71 -13.81 28.19
N ASP A 104 -7.24 -14.35 27.10
CA ASP A 104 -8.62 -14.82 27.01
C ASP A 104 -8.67 -16.27 27.48
N ILE A 105 -9.42 -16.54 28.55
CA ILE A 105 -9.27 -17.79 29.31
C ILE A 105 -9.90 -18.97 28.58
N LEU A 106 -11.08 -18.79 27.98
CA LEU A 106 -11.80 -19.85 27.28
C LEU A 106 -12.76 -19.25 26.26
N ASN A 107 -12.56 -19.62 24.99
CA ASN A 107 -13.44 -19.22 23.89
C ASN A 107 -14.78 -19.97 23.95
N GLU A 108 -15.88 -19.21 23.85
CA GLU A 108 -17.25 -19.65 23.67
C GLU A 108 -17.64 -20.88 24.52
N PRO A 109 -17.64 -20.77 25.87
CA PRO A 109 -17.89 -21.91 26.76
C PRO A 109 -19.18 -22.68 26.45
N ASP A 110 -20.17 -21.98 25.91
CA ASP A 110 -21.45 -22.57 25.52
C ASP A 110 -21.34 -23.64 24.42
N PHE A 111 -20.34 -23.57 23.54
CA PHE A 111 -20.10 -24.62 22.55
C PHE A 111 -19.87 -25.98 23.23
N GLY A 112 -19.23 -25.96 24.39
CA GLY A 112 -19.03 -27.12 25.25
C GLY A 112 -20.24 -27.47 26.13
N ASN A 113 -21.39 -26.80 25.97
CA ASN A 113 -22.54 -26.85 26.88
C ASN A 113 -22.19 -26.48 28.33
N LEU A 114 -21.14 -25.68 28.54
CA LEU A 114 -20.74 -25.24 29.87
C LEU A 114 -21.73 -24.21 30.41
N ARG A 115 -21.89 -24.24 31.73
CA ARG A 115 -22.70 -23.31 32.52
C ARG A 115 -21.78 -22.62 33.53
N TRP A 116 -22.20 -21.47 34.06
CA TRP A 116 -21.53 -20.79 35.17
C TRP A 116 -21.35 -21.71 36.37
N GLU A 117 -22.41 -22.40 36.76
CA GLU A 117 -22.41 -23.49 37.72
C GLU A 117 -22.13 -24.85 37.07
N ALA A 118 -21.57 -25.80 37.84
CA ALA A 118 -21.40 -27.17 37.36
C ALA A 118 -22.76 -27.83 37.12
N ALA A 119 -22.90 -28.49 35.97
CA ALA A 119 -24.15 -29.11 35.55
C ALA A 119 -23.89 -30.23 34.54
N ASN A 120 -24.79 -31.21 34.47
CA ASN A 120 -24.75 -32.29 33.47
C ASN A 120 -23.41 -33.06 33.42
N GLY A 121 -22.72 -33.19 34.56
CA GLY A 121 -21.40 -33.85 34.63
C GLY A 121 -20.25 -33.01 34.08
N LEU A 122 -20.49 -31.77 33.68
CA LEU A 122 -19.49 -30.81 33.24
C LEU A 122 -19.12 -29.83 34.37
N PRO A 123 -17.87 -29.34 34.39
CA PRO A 123 -17.45 -28.33 35.36
C PRO A 123 -18.15 -26.99 35.11
N GLY A 124 -18.29 -26.19 36.17
CA GLY A 124 -18.77 -24.81 36.04
C GLY A 124 -17.67 -23.90 35.50
N VAL A 125 -17.99 -23.07 34.51
CA VAL A 125 -17.00 -22.14 33.91
C VAL A 125 -16.50 -21.14 34.95
N GLY A 126 -17.31 -20.78 35.95
CA GLY A 126 -16.89 -19.91 37.04
C GLY A 126 -15.69 -20.47 37.81
N ASP A 127 -15.73 -21.77 38.12
CA ASP A 127 -14.63 -22.44 38.83
C ASP A 127 -13.39 -22.59 37.93
N LEU A 128 -13.57 -22.86 36.65
CA LEU A 128 -12.47 -22.94 35.67
C LEU A 128 -11.76 -21.59 35.53
N TYR A 129 -12.50 -20.49 35.39
CA TYR A 129 -11.96 -19.14 35.31
C TYR A 129 -11.19 -18.76 36.56
N LEU A 130 -11.74 -18.99 37.76
CA LEU A 130 -11.05 -18.66 39.01
C LEU A 130 -9.75 -19.46 39.15
N GLN A 131 -9.77 -20.78 38.86
CA GLN A 131 -8.58 -21.63 38.92
C GLN A 131 -7.50 -21.19 37.93
N ALA A 132 -7.87 -20.90 36.67
CA ALA A 132 -6.94 -20.46 35.66
C ALA A 132 -6.33 -19.09 36.01
N MET A 133 -7.16 -18.13 36.44
CA MET A 133 -6.67 -16.80 36.83
C MET A 133 -5.80 -16.86 38.08
N ASP A 134 -6.14 -17.65 39.11
CA ASP A 134 -5.31 -17.86 40.29
C ASP A 134 -3.92 -18.41 39.91
N ALA A 135 -3.88 -19.40 39.00
CA ALA A 135 -2.63 -19.97 38.52
C ALA A 135 -1.80 -18.95 37.73
N LEU A 136 -2.43 -18.22 36.80
CA LEU A 136 -1.78 -17.23 35.95
C LEU A 136 -1.29 -16.00 36.74
N TYR A 137 -2.02 -15.57 37.77
CA TYR A 137 -1.65 -14.43 38.61
C TYR A 137 -0.33 -14.67 39.36
N ASN A 138 -0.10 -15.91 39.79
CA ASN A 138 1.16 -16.32 40.42
C ASN A 138 2.34 -16.31 39.43
N VAL A 139 2.07 -16.42 38.13
CA VAL A 139 3.11 -16.36 37.07
C VAL A 139 3.37 -14.92 36.64
N ASN A 140 2.31 -14.14 36.44
CA ASN A 140 2.39 -12.75 36.03
C ASN A 140 1.20 -11.96 36.58
N SER A 141 1.45 -11.24 37.67
CA SER A 141 0.45 -10.41 38.35
C SER A 141 0.08 -9.14 37.57
N GLY A 142 0.62 -8.92 36.36
CA GLY A 142 0.32 -7.78 35.48
C GLY A 142 -0.57 -8.12 34.28
N LEU A 143 -1.10 -9.35 34.20
CA LEU A 143 -1.99 -9.79 33.12
C LEU A 143 -3.37 -9.12 33.20
N LEU A 144 -4.02 -8.97 32.05
CA LEU A 144 -5.46 -8.74 31.95
C LEU A 144 -6.13 -10.07 31.56
N TYR A 145 -7.26 -10.36 32.20
CA TYR A 145 -8.02 -11.58 32.02
C TYR A 145 -9.33 -11.27 31.30
N PHE A 146 -9.47 -11.75 30.08
CA PHE A 146 -10.71 -11.68 29.32
C PHE A 146 -11.52 -12.92 29.68
N ILE A 147 -12.79 -12.72 30.02
CA ILE A 147 -13.75 -13.79 30.32
C ILE A 147 -14.97 -13.66 29.44
N GLU A 148 -15.39 -14.78 28.86
CA GLU A 148 -16.58 -14.88 28.02
C GLU A 148 -17.77 -15.44 28.82
N GLY A 149 -18.98 -15.18 28.35
CA GLY A 149 -20.24 -15.57 28.98
C GLY A 149 -20.57 -17.05 28.75
N ALA A 150 -21.55 -17.57 29.49
CA ALA A 150 -21.95 -18.98 29.38
C ALA A 150 -23.38 -19.25 29.87
N GLY A 151 -23.98 -20.35 29.40
CA GLY A 151 -25.14 -21.03 29.95
C GLY A 151 -26.47 -20.26 29.91
N GLN A 152 -26.56 -19.13 29.21
CA GLN A 152 -27.78 -18.28 29.16
C GLN A 152 -28.44 -18.19 27.78
N GLN A 153 -28.07 -19.10 26.88
CA GLN A 153 -28.50 -19.10 25.49
C GLN A 153 -30.01 -19.24 25.30
N GLY A 154 -30.49 -18.68 24.20
CA GLY A 154 -31.88 -18.79 23.75
C GLY A 154 -32.81 -17.78 24.42
N SER A 155 -32.75 -17.63 25.74
CA SER A 155 -33.64 -16.73 26.49
C SER A 155 -33.11 -15.29 26.61
N ILE A 156 -31.80 -15.11 26.76
CA ILE A 156 -31.18 -13.79 26.96
C ILE A 156 -30.00 -13.61 26.01
N ALA A 157 -29.04 -14.53 26.09
CA ALA A 157 -27.91 -14.64 25.18
C ALA A 157 -28.36 -15.23 23.85
N LYS A 158 -27.88 -14.65 22.74
CA LYS A 158 -28.15 -15.16 21.37
C LYS A 158 -26.87 -15.57 20.66
N ASN A 159 -25.72 -15.27 21.25
CA ASN A 159 -24.42 -15.64 20.76
C ASN A 159 -23.74 -16.50 21.81
N TRP A 160 -22.82 -17.35 21.37
CA TRP A 160 -22.00 -18.08 22.31
C TRP A 160 -21.05 -17.07 22.96
N GLY A 161 -20.87 -17.12 24.28
CA GLY A 161 -20.00 -16.17 24.97
C GLY A 161 -20.65 -14.85 25.41
N ASP A 162 -21.95 -14.57 25.19
CA ASP A 162 -22.57 -13.27 25.57
C ASP A 162 -23.44 -13.26 26.84
N GLY A 163 -23.59 -14.39 27.54
CA GLY A 163 -24.46 -14.53 28.72
C GLY A 163 -23.81 -14.20 30.08
N PHE A 164 -24.08 -12.99 30.62
CA PHE A 164 -23.58 -12.52 31.94
C PHE A 164 -24.68 -11.95 32.86
N THR A 165 -25.95 -12.30 32.65
CA THR A 165 -27.05 -11.75 33.45
C THR A 165 -26.94 -12.20 34.90
N THR A 166 -26.84 -11.25 35.85
CA THR A 166 -26.79 -11.56 37.29
C THR A 166 -28.09 -11.24 38.03
N ASP A 167 -29.09 -10.67 37.36
CA ASP A 167 -30.38 -10.38 38.00
C ASP A 167 -31.08 -11.68 38.38
N SER A 168 -31.14 -11.95 39.69
CA SER A 168 -31.71 -13.18 40.22
C SER A 168 -33.18 -13.39 39.84
N SER A 169 -33.95 -12.32 39.59
CA SER A 169 -35.33 -12.43 39.12
C SER A 169 -35.40 -12.91 37.67
N VAL A 170 -34.48 -12.44 36.81
CA VAL A 170 -34.37 -12.88 35.42
C VAL A 170 -33.83 -14.31 35.36
N VAL A 171 -32.77 -14.61 36.12
CA VAL A 171 -32.19 -15.96 36.20
C VAL A 171 -33.24 -16.99 36.65
N SER A 172 -33.95 -16.70 37.74
CA SER A 172 -34.98 -17.62 38.28
C SER A 172 -36.19 -17.77 37.36
N SER A 173 -36.66 -16.70 36.72
CA SER A 173 -37.83 -16.76 35.83
C SER A 173 -37.55 -17.44 34.49
N THR A 174 -36.30 -17.46 34.04
CA THR A 174 -35.91 -18.06 32.76
C THR A 174 -35.21 -19.41 32.88
N GLY A 175 -34.70 -19.77 34.07
CA GLY A 175 -33.98 -21.02 34.31
C GLY A 175 -32.58 -21.09 33.68
N VAL A 176 -32.06 -19.95 33.23
CA VAL A 176 -30.70 -19.84 32.67
C VAL A 176 -29.63 -20.03 33.74
N SER A 177 -28.38 -20.23 33.31
CA SER A 177 -27.23 -20.39 34.21
C SER A 177 -26.95 -19.13 35.04
N ASP A 178 -26.46 -19.32 36.28
CA ASP A 178 -26.31 -18.26 37.27
C ASP A 178 -24.82 -17.87 37.52
N PRO A 179 -24.37 -16.70 37.05
CA PRO A 179 -23.00 -16.22 37.28
C PRO A 179 -22.74 -15.64 38.69
N ASN A 180 -23.75 -15.51 39.56
CA ASN A 180 -23.62 -14.80 40.83
C ASN A 180 -22.53 -15.38 41.77
N SER A 181 -22.36 -16.70 41.77
CA SER A 181 -21.33 -17.37 42.60
C SER A 181 -19.92 -16.99 42.15
N PHE A 182 -19.68 -16.97 40.84
CA PHE A 182 -18.41 -16.55 40.25
C PHE A 182 -18.10 -15.09 40.59
N PHE A 183 -19.01 -14.17 40.29
CA PHE A 183 -18.77 -12.74 40.54
C PHE A 183 -18.60 -12.43 42.03
N SER A 184 -19.37 -13.08 42.91
CA SER A 184 -19.21 -12.91 44.37
C SER A 184 -17.84 -13.38 44.84
N SER A 185 -17.32 -14.48 44.30
CA SER A 185 -15.98 -14.98 44.61
C SER A 185 -14.89 -14.08 44.04
N LEU A 186 -15.08 -13.57 42.83
CA LEU A 186 -14.14 -12.67 42.14
C LEU A 186 -13.91 -11.36 42.91
N LEU A 187 -14.93 -10.83 43.60
CA LEU A 187 -14.79 -9.62 44.42
C LEU A 187 -13.70 -9.72 45.51
N GLY A 188 -13.37 -10.94 45.95
CA GLY A 188 -12.32 -11.19 46.93
C GLY A 188 -10.93 -11.42 46.33
N LYS A 189 -10.77 -11.40 45.00
CA LYS A 189 -9.52 -11.75 44.31
C LYS A 189 -8.60 -10.54 44.13
N PRO A 190 -7.27 -10.73 44.23
CA PRO A 190 -6.31 -9.63 44.08
C PRO A 190 -6.26 -9.06 42.66
N TYR A 191 -6.71 -9.83 41.67
CA TYR A 191 -6.77 -9.46 40.25
C TYR A 191 -8.16 -8.96 39.81
N LEU A 192 -9.08 -8.63 40.73
CA LEU A 192 -10.42 -8.14 40.40
C LEU A 192 -10.40 -7.02 39.33
N ASN A 193 -9.52 -6.02 39.50
CA ASN A 193 -9.38 -4.89 38.58
C ASN A 193 -8.73 -5.24 37.23
N GLN A 194 -8.33 -6.49 37.02
CA GLN A 194 -7.69 -6.99 35.80
C GLN A 194 -8.66 -7.79 34.91
N VAL A 195 -9.89 -8.02 35.39
CA VAL A 195 -10.90 -8.77 34.65
C VAL A 195 -11.63 -7.86 33.66
N VAL A 196 -11.74 -8.35 32.42
CA VAL A 196 -12.44 -7.72 31.30
C VAL A 196 -13.54 -8.66 30.84
N ILE A 197 -14.77 -8.15 30.75
CA ILE A 197 -15.92 -8.89 30.21
C ILE A 197 -15.81 -8.88 28.68
N ALA A 198 -15.82 -10.05 28.06
CA ALA A 198 -15.52 -10.22 26.64
C ALA A 198 -16.64 -10.93 25.87
N PRO A 199 -17.82 -10.31 25.69
CA PRO A 199 -18.93 -10.97 24.99
C PRO A 199 -18.70 -11.02 23.48
N HIS A 200 -19.28 -12.01 22.81
CA HIS A 200 -19.34 -12.10 21.35
C HIS A 200 -20.71 -11.66 20.84
N VAL A 201 -20.77 -10.93 19.74
CA VAL A 201 -22.05 -10.46 19.18
C VAL A 201 -22.03 -10.59 17.66
N TYR A 202 -22.96 -11.38 17.12
CA TYR A 202 -23.12 -11.58 15.68
C TYR A 202 -24.56 -11.38 15.23
N GLY A 203 -24.72 -11.10 13.93
CA GLY A 203 -26.00 -11.02 13.25
C GLY A 203 -26.73 -12.37 13.09
N PRO A 204 -27.95 -12.36 12.54
CA PRO A 204 -28.76 -13.54 12.31
C PRO A 204 -28.07 -14.65 11.48
N SER A 205 -27.13 -14.32 10.59
CA SER A 205 -26.44 -15.34 9.78
C SER A 205 -25.59 -16.32 10.61
N VAL A 206 -25.11 -15.87 11.78
CA VAL A 206 -24.29 -16.67 12.71
C VAL A 206 -25.11 -17.08 13.92
N SER A 207 -25.83 -16.14 14.53
CA SER A 207 -26.65 -16.41 15.73
C SER A 207 -27.87 -17.28 15.45
N MET A 208 -28.31 -17.36 14.20
CA MET A 208 -29.60 -17.93 13.79
C MET A 208 -30.82 -17.26 14.45
N ASP A 209 -30.66 -16.09 15.08
CA ASP A 209 -31.74 -15.38 15.75
C ASP A 209 -32.62 -14.59 14.77
N ASN A 210 -33.77 -15.19 14.43
CA ASN A 210 -34.81 -14.59 13.60
C ASN A 210 -36.00 -14.04 14.42
N SER A 211 -35.88 -13.93 15.74
CA SER A 211 -36.98 -13.49 16.63
C SER A 211 -37.31 -11.99 16.54
N GLY A 212 -36.55 -11.24 15.71
CA GLY A 212 -36.60 -9.78 15.66
C GLY A 212 -35.94 -9.10 16.87
N SER A 213 -35.17 -9.86 17.66
CA SER A 213 -34.39 -9.34 18.81
C SER A 213 -32.97 -8.90 18.45
N SER A 214 -32.61 -8.97 17.16
CA SER A 214 -31.28 -8.64 16.63
C SER A 214 -31.15 -7.21 16.10
N VAL A 215 -32.24 -6.42 16.13
CA VAL A 215 -32.24 -5.02 15.66
C VAL A 215 -33.00 -4.07 16.60
N GLY A 216 -32.68 -2.78 16.53
CA GLY A 216 -33.33 -1.67 17.23
C GLY A 216 -33.36 -1.80 18.75
N SER A 217 -34.41 -1.23 19.38
CA SER A 217 -34.51 -1.13 20.85
C SER A 217 -34.58 -2.48 21.57
N LYS A 218 -35.14 -3.51 20.93
CA LYS A 218 -35.15 -4.88 21.49
C LYS A 218 -33.74 -5.45 21.59
N PHE A 219 -32.92 -5.21 20.57
CA PHE A 219 -31.52 -5.64 20.58
C PHE A 219 -30.71 -4.91 21.65
N TRP A 220 -30.85 -3.59 21.75
CA TRP A 220 -30.15 -2.82 22.79
C TRP A 220 -30.56 -3.28 24.20
N SER A 221 -31.86 -3.48 24.45
CA SER A 221 -32.34 -3.98 25.74
C SER A 221 -31.78 -5.38 26.07
N ARG A 222 -31.62 -6.24 25.05
CA ARG A 222 -31.02 -7.57 25.20
C ARG A 222 -29.56 -7.46 25.61
N LEU A 223 -28.75 -6.68 24.87
CA LEU A 223 -27.33 -6.50 25.17
C LEU A 223 -27.11 -5.89 26.55
N THR A 224 -27.94 -4.90 26.94
CA THR A 224 -27.90 -4.31 28.28
C THR A 224 -28.21 -5.34 29.35
N THR A 225 -29.22 -6.19 29.15
CA THR A 225 -29.59 -7.23 30.12
C THR A 225 -28.50 -8.30 30.22
N SER A 226 -27.91 -8.67 29.08
CA SER A 226 -26.92 -9.74 29.00
C SER A 226 -25.59 -9.34 29.62
N PHE A 227 -25.03 -8.19 29.26
CA PHE A 227 -23.71 -7.75 29.73
C PHE A 227 -23.52 -6.25 29.91
N GLY A 228 -24.27 -5.39 29.21
CA GLY A 228 -23.98 -3.95 29.13
C GLY A 228 -23.96 -3.26 30.49
N TYR A 229 -24.88 -3.62 31.38
CA TYR A 229 -24.98 -3.03 32.73
C TYR A 229 -23.70 -3.19 33.57
N LEU A 230 -22.86 -4.19 33.28
CA LEU A 230 -21.64 -4.48 34.06
C LEU A 230 -20.59 -3.38 33.98
N ASN A 231 -20.60 -2.54 32.93
CA ASN A 231 -19.65 -1.42 32.84
C ASN A 231 -20.19 -0.10 33.41
N LYS A 232 -21.40 -0.07 33.97
CA LYS A 232 -22.03 1.12 34.55
C LYS A 232 -22.58 0.89 35.95
N ALA A 233 -23.54 -0.03 36.09
CA ALA A 233 -24.06 -0.45 37.38
C ALA A 233 -23.10 -1.43 38.08
N GLY A 234 -22.45 -2.30 37.28
CA GLY A 234 -21.51 -3.28 37.79
C GLY A 234 -22.16 -4.41 38.59
N TYR A 235 -21.33 -5.23 39.22
CA TYR A 235 -21.77 -6.27 40.15
C TYR A 235 -21.46 -5.83 41.58
N LYS A 236 -22.49 -5.67 42.42
CA LYS A 236 -22.37 -5.16 43.81
C LYS A 236 -21.51 -3.88 43.90
N GLY A 237 -21.66 -2.99 42.92
CA GLY A 237 -20.94 -1.70 42.85
C GLY A 237 -19.56 -1.77 42.21
N HIS A 238 -19.03 -2.95 41.86
CA HIS A 238 -17.80 -3.07 41.08
C HIS A 238 -18.10 -3.05 39.57
N MET A 239 -17.59 -2.04 38.87
CA MET A 239 -17.72 -1.91 37.42
C MET A 239 -16.61 -2.66 36.70
N PHE A 240 -16.95 -3.36 35.62
CA PHE A 240 -15.99 -4.05 34.78
C PHE A 240 -15.74 -3.31 33.47
N ALA A 241 -14.53 -3.43 32.94
CA ALA A 241 -14.30 -3.06 31.54
C ALA A 241 -14.95 -4.10 30.63
N ILE A 242 -15.49 -3.64 29.49
CA ILE A 242 -16.03 -4.51 28.44
C ILE A 242 -15.22 -4.30 27.17
N ALA A 243 -14.86 -5.39 26.51
CA ALA A 243 -14.27 -5.40 25.17
C ALA A 243 -14.95 -6.51 24.35
N LEU A 244 -15.55 -6.21 23.20
CA LEU A 244 -16.18 -7.26 22.39
C LEU A 244 -15.10 -8.22 21.86
N GLY A 245 -15.17 -9.49 22.25
CA GLY A 245 -14.19 -10.52 21.90
C GLY A 245 -14.28 -10.95 20.44
N GLU A 246 -15.49 -10.96 19.90
CA GLU A 246 -15.76 -11.25 18.49
C GLU A 246 -17.03 -10.54 17.99
N THR A 247 -16.96 -10.06 16.76
CA THR A 247 -18.10 -9.62 15.95
C THR A 247 -17.71 -9.57 14.47
N GLY A 248 -18.64 -9.81 13.56
CA GLY A 248 -18.36 -9.77 12.13
C GLY A 248 -19.57 -10.11 11.26
N THR A 249 -19.45 -9.88 9.95
CA THR A 249 -20.38 -10.33 8.92
C THR A 249 -19.70 -10.35 7.56
N ASP A 250 -20.35 -10.98 6.57
CA ASP A 250 -19.99 -10.95 5.16
C ASP A 250 -20.51 -9.70 4.40
N PHE A 251 -21.45 -8.92 4.96
CA PHE A 251 -22.09 -7.73 4.35
C PHE A 251 -22.85 -7.98 3.02
N SER A 252 -22.57 -9.06 2.30
CA SER A 252 -23.07 -9.31 0.95
C SER A 252 -24.28 -10.25 0.92
N GLN A 253 -24.39 -11.18 1.87
CA GLN A 253 -25.38 -12.26 1.82
C GLN A 253 -26.66 -12.01 2.64
N TYR A 254 -26.61 -11.23 3.73
CA TYR A 254 -27.72 -11.15 4.69
C TYR A 254 -28.03 -9.71 5.10
N PRO A 255 -29.08 -9.06 4.54
CA PRO A 255 -29.47 -7.70 4.91
C PRO A 255 -29.74 -7.50 6.41
N GLY A 256 -30.20 -8.54 7.11
CA GLY A 256 -30.42 -8.53 8.56
C GLY A 256 -29.14 -8.37 9.38
N ASP A 257 -28.00 -8.86 8.88
CA ASP A 257 -26.71 -8.71 9.55
C ASP A 257 -26.22 -7.27 9.49
N THR A 258 -26.33 -6.64 8.33
CA THR A 258 -25.91 -5.24 8.13
C THR A 258 -26.66 -4.33 9.11
N GLN A 259 -27.99 -4.52 9.24
CA GLN A 259 -28.77 -3.75 10.21
C GLN A 259 -28.37 -4.07 11.66
N THR A 260 -28.13 -5.34 11.99
CA THR A 260 -27.68 -5.75 13.34
C THR A 260 -26.35 -5.08 13.70
N LEU A 261 -25.40 -5.00 12.76
CA LEU A 261 -24.11 -4.34 12.99
C LEU A 261 -24.23 -2.81 13.10
N LEU A 262 -25.11 -2.18 12.33
CA LEU A 262 -25.40 -0.75 12.48
C LEU A 262 -26.03 -0.45 13.85
N ASP A 263 -26.91 -1.32 14.33
CA ASP A 263 -27.51 -1.19 15.66
C ASP A 263 -26.50 -1.50 16.77
N LEU A 264 -25.57 -2.44 16.56
CA LEU A 264 -24.46 -2.73 17.47
C LEU A 264 -23.51 -1.53 17.56
N ALA A 265 -23.18 -0.92 16.42
CA ALA A 265 -22.38 0.30 16.38
C ALA A 265 -23.06 1.46 17.10
N SER A 266 -24.38 1.60 16.96
CA SER A 266 -25.15 2.61 17.69
C SER A 266 -25.11 2.35 19.19
N TYR A 267 -25.30 1.10 19.61
CA TYR A 267 -25.23 0.68 21.01
C TYR A 267 -23.86 0.97 21.64
N VAL A 268 -22.78 0.43 21.07
CA VAL A 268 -21.43 0.57 21.65
C VAL A 268 -20.91 2.02 21.68
N SER A 269 -21.42 2.88 20.78
CA SER A 269 -21.06 4.31 20.71
C SER A 269 -22.03 5.23 21.45
N LEU A 270 -23.13 4.71 22.01
CA LEU A 270 -24.23 5.49 22.60
C LEU A 270 -24.87 6.49 21.61
N ALA A 271 -24.90 6.13 20.32
CA ALA A 271 -25.42 6.97 19.25
C ALA A 271 -26.83 6.54 18.80
N ASN A 272 -27.46 7.36 17.94
CA ASN A 272 -28.71 7.04 17.22
C ASN A 272 -29.87 6.55 18.12
N GLY A 273 -29.94 7.04 19.36
CA GLY A 273 -30.99 6.67 20.32
C GLY A 273 -30.75 5.36 21.07
N ALA A 274 -29.56 4.76 20.94
CA ALA A 274 -29.18 3.55 21.66
C ALA A 274 -28.65 3.79 23.09
N ASP A 275 -28.52 5.06 23.51
CA ASP A 275 -28.23 5.40 24.91
C ASP A 275 -29.46 5.14 25.78
N ASP A 276 -29.47 3.97 26.42
CA ASP A 276 -30.51 3.56 27.35
C ASP A 276 -30.26 4.02 28.79
N GLY A 277 -29.15 4.76 29.03
CA GLY A 277 -28.72 5.20 30.34
C GLY A 277 -28.23 4.08 31.26
N LYS A 278 -28.17 2.81 30.82
CA LYS A 278 -27.84 1.64 31.65
C LYS A 278 -26.45 1.07 31.40
N HIS A 279 -25.77 1.49 30.34
CA HIS A 279 -24.39 1.13 30.05
C HIS A 279 -23.55 2.37 29.67
N ASN A 280 -22.23 2.22 29.74
CA ASN A 280 -21.25 3.17 29.24
C ASN A 280 -20.76 2.73 27.85
N ALA A 281 -20.21 3.66 27.07
CA ALA A 281 -19.66 3.36 25.75
C ALA A 281 -18.61 2.24 25.80
N ILE A 282 -18.68 1.33 24.83
CA ILE A 282 -17.78 0.18 24.68
C ILE A 282 -16.84 0.48 23.51
N THR A 283 -15.56 0.71 23.82
CA THR A 283 -14.60 1.28 22.86
C THR A 283 -13.53 0.29 22.39
N SER A 284 -13.63 -0.97 22.83
CA SER A 284 -12.64 -2.02 22.57
C SER A 284 -13.35 -3.19 21.90
N VAL A 285 -12.92 -3.58 20.71
CA VAL A 285 -13.61 -4.58 19.87
C VAL A 285 -12.57 -5.35 19.07
N PHE A 286 -12.81 -6.65 18.88
CA PHE A 286 -12.06 -7.51 18.00
C PHE A 286 -12.94 -8.00 16.85
N TRP A 287 -12.56 -7.70 15.62
CA TRP A 287 -13.30 -8.15 14.43
C TRP A 287 -12.98 -9.62 14.16
N TRP A 288 -14.00 -10.42 13.88
CA TRP A 288 -13.88 -11.77 13.38
C TRP A 288 -14.12 -11.79 11.86
N ALA A 289 -13.08 -11.98 11.03
CA ALA A 289 -11.66 -12.18 11.35
C ALA A 289 -10.75 -11.52 10.30
N TRP A 290 -9.43 -11.62 10.44
CA TRP A 290 -8.50 -11.34 9.35
C TRP A 290 -8.72 -12.34 8.20
N ASN A 291 -8.83 -13.62 8.56
CA ASN A 291 -8.77 -14.79 7.71
C ASN A 291 -9.91 -14.90 6.68
N ALA A 292 -9.59 -15.24 5.43
CA ALA A 292 -10.57 -15.45 4.36
C ALA A 292 -11.42 -16.72 4.53
N ASN A 293 -10.85 -17.74 5.16
CA ASN A 293 -11.50 -19.02 5.42
C ASN A 293 -12.41 -19.00 6.66
N SER A 294 -12.75 -17.81 7.17
CA SER A 294 -13.82 -17.64 8.15
C SER A 294 -15.20 -17.67 7.48
N GLY A 295 -15.85 -18.84 7.46
CA GLY A 295 -17.20 -18.99 6.89
C GLY A 295 -17.30 -18.53 5.42
N GLN A 296 -18.52 -18.26 4.93
CA GLN A 296 -18.75 -17.78 3.55
C GLN A 296 -18.41 -16.27 3.41
N GLY A 297 -17.16 -15.88 3.67
CA GLY A 297 -16.67 -14.53 3.37
C GLY A 297 -16.64 -13.56 4.54
N MET A 298 -16.58 -14.00 5.80
CA MET A 298 -16.57 -13.09 6.96
C MET A 298 -15.22 -12.36 7.17
N GLY A 299 -14.14 -12.86 6.58
CA GLY A 299 -12.78 -12.29 6.68
C GLY A 299 -12.61 -10.87 6.15
N ILE A 300 -11.64 -10.14 6.69
CA ILE A 300 -11.18 -8.86 6.12
C ILE A 300 -10.44 -9.09 4.80
N VAL A 301 -9.68 -10.18 4.68
CA VAL A 301 -9.03 -10.54 3.42
C VAL A 301 -9.95 -11.44 2.59
N GLY A 302 -9.96 -11.23 1.28
CA GLY A 302 -10.66 -12.07 0.32
C GLY A 302 -10.01 -13.45 0.16
N GLN A 303 -10.64 -14.35 -0.59
CA GLN A 303 -10.20 -15.74 -0.77
C GLN A 303 -8.79 -15.89 -1.41
N ASP A 304 -8.27 -14.83 -2.03
CA ASP A 304 -6.91 -14.75 -2.54
C ASP A 304 -5.86 -14.40 -1.45
N TRP A 305 -6.28 -14.23 -0.20
CA TRP A 305 -5.48 -13.84 0.97
C TRP A 305 -4.76 -12.49 0.85
N THR A 306 -5.11 -11.73 -0.18
CA THR A 306 -4.39 -10.56 -0.65
C THR A 306 -5.30 -9.34 -0.73
N THR A 307 -6.46 -9.49 -1.34
CA THR A 307 -7.44 -8.42 -1.49
C THR A 307 -8.07 -8.08 -0.14
N ILE A 308 -8.09 -6.79 0.21
CA ILE A 308 -8.79 -6.29 1.40
C ILE A 308 -10.24 -5.96 1.04
N ASP A 309 -11.19 -6.41 1.85
CA ASP A 309 -12.57 -5.97 1.78
C ASP A 309 -12.71 -4.57 2.41
N TRP A 310 -12.66 -3.56 1.53
CA TRP A 310 -12.76 -2.16 1.94
C TRP A 310 -14.15 -1.76 2.46
N THR A 311 -15.21 -2.52 2.17
CA THR A 311 -16.55 -2.26 2.73
C THR A 311 -16.53 -2.46 4.23
N LYS A 312 -15.89 -3.54 4.68
CA LYS A 312 -15.68 -3.83 6.11
C LYS A 312 -14.80 -2.79 6.77
N ILE A 313 -13.70 -2.40 6.12
CA ILE A 313 -12.82 -1.36 6.65
C ILE A 313 -13.54 -0.02 6.78
N ALA A 314 -14.34 0.39 5.79
CA ALA A 314 -15.14 1.61 5.84
C ALA A 314 -16.15 1.60 6.99
N PHE A 315 -16.83 0.46 7.23
CA PHE A 315 -17.69 0.28 8.39
C PHE A 315 -16.90 0.42 9.71
N LEU A 316 -15.75 -0.25 9.82
CA LEU A 316 -14.92 -0.19 11.04
C LEU A 316 -14.36 1.21 11.33
N GLN A 317 -14.12 2.02 10.29
CA GLN A 317 -13.74 3.43 10.41
C GLN A 317 -14.88 4.28 10.99
N GLY A 318 -16.08 4.13 10.43
CA GLY A 318 -17.22 5.02 10.72
C GLY A 318 -18.08 4.62 11.91
N SER A 319 -17.88 3.42 12.48
CA SER A 319 -18.87 2.81 13.38
C SER A 319 -18.26 2.33 14.69
N ILE A 320 -17.93 1.03 14.79
CA ILE A 320 -17.72 0.31 16.05
C ILE A 320 -16.29 0.38 16.60
N MET A 321 -15.29 0.60 15.73
CA MET A 321 -13.87 0.64 16.11
C MET A 321 -13.25 2.04 16.00
N ASN A 322 -13.94 2.97 15.34
CA ASN A 322 -13.39 4.28 14.95
C ASN A 322 -12.01 4.10 14.27
N LEU A 323 -11.83 3.01 13.51
CA LEU A 323 -10.54 2.55 13.01
C LEU A 323 -9.85 3.70 12.26
N LYS A 324 -8.56 3.93 12.52
CA LYS A 324 -7.81 5.02 11.90
C LYS A 324 -6.69 4.43 11.05
N PRO A 325 -6.98 4.02 9.81
CA PRO A 325 -5.92 3.61 8.90
C PRO A 325 -4.91 4.75 8.73
N TRP A 326 -3.68 4.37 8.42
CA TRP A 326 -2.57 5.29 8.27
C TRP A 326 -2.86 6.46 7.29
N TYR A 327 -3.76 6.25 6.33
CA TYR A 327 -4.12 7.23 5.30
C TYR A 327 -5.27 8.19 5.66
N GLN A 328 -5.90 8.08 6.84
CA GLN A 328 -7.10 8.89 7.20
C GLN A 328 -6.90 10.00 8.26
N GLY A 329 -5.79 10.03 8.99
CA GLY A 329 -5.34 11.16 9.82
C GLY A 329 -6.36 11.86 10.74
N SER A 330 -6.41 11.46 12.02
CA SER A 330 -6.63 12.43 13.13
C SER A 330 -5.99 11.95 14.43
N GLN A 331 -4.75 12.38 14.71
CA GLN A 331 -4.10 12.72 16.02
C GLN A 331 -2.56 12.84 15.79
N PRO A 332 -1.81 13.56 16.64
CA PRO A 332 -0.61 14.34 16.29
C PRO A 332 0.69 13.52 16.23
N ALA A 333 1.67 13.96 15.44
CA ALA A 333 3.00 14.19 16.03
C ALA A 333 3.00 15.65 16.54
N PRO A 334 3.64 15.97 17.68
CA PRO A 334 3.27 17.07 18.58
C PRO A 334 2.86 18.41 17.92
N GLN A 335 1.59 18.73 18.14
CA GLN A 335 0.80 19.98 18.14
C GLN A 335 1.14 21.20 17.24
N GLY A 336 0.11 21.62 16.47
CA GLY A 336 -0.22 23.00 16.11
C GLY A 336 -1.72 23.12 15.69
N PRO A 337 -2.44 24.24 15.94
CA PRO A 337 -3.92 24.31 15.82
C PRO A 337 -4.49 24.84 14.46
N GLN A 338 -5.54 24.12 13.99
CA GLN A 338 -6.83 24.47 13.30
C GLN A 338 -6.96 25.66 12.31
N ALA A 339 -7.88 25.73 11.32
CA ALA A 339 -8.76 24.87 10.50
C ALA A 339 -9.59 25.80 9.57
N SER A 340 -9.99 25.39 8.34
CA SER A 340 -11.39 25.51 7.80
C SER A 340 -11.59 25.09 6.32
N SER A 341 -12.70 24.36 6.10
CA SER A 341 -13.63 24.23 4.95
C SER A 341 -13.29 23.51 3.61
N SER A 342 -13.88 22.30 3.50
CA SER A 342 -14.83 21.79 2.47
C SER A 342 -14.41 21.22 1.08
N VAL A 343 -14.94 20.00 0.84
CA VAL A 343 -15.33 19.31 -0.43
C VAL A 343 -14.42 18.19 -1.02
N SER A 344 -15.04 17.00 -1.10
CA SER A 344 -14.85 15.81 -1.96
C SER A 344 -13.59 14.95 -1.84
N LEU A 345 -13.73 13.77 -1.21
CA LEU A 345 -12.78 12.65 -1.28
C LEU A 345 -13.54 11.38 -1.70
N THR A 346 -13.53 11.08 -3.00
CA THR A 346 -13.79 9.72 -3.49
C THR A 346 -12.53 9.25 -4.23
N PRO A 347 -11.77 8.28 -3.71
CA PRO A 347 -10.83 7.53 -4.51
C PRO A 347 -11.59 6.63 -5.49
N PRO A 348 -11.10 6.43 -6.72
CA PRO A 348 -11.60 5.39 -7.60
C PRO A 348 -11.23 4.01 -7.05
N ALA A 349 -12.07 3.03 -7.34
CA ALA A 349 -11.88 1.63 -6.97
C ALA A 349 -10.48 1.13 -7.35
N ALA A 350 -9.64 0.84 -6.34
CA ALA A 350 -8.33 0.23 -6.51
C ALA A 350 -8.37 -1.20 -5.94
N THR A 351 -8.35 -2.18 -6.84
CA THR A 351 -8.08 -3.58 -6.53
C THR A 351 -6.57 -3.73 -6.32
N ILE A 352 -6.15 -4.21 -5.14
CA ILE A 352 -4.74 -4.29 -4.74
C ILE A 352 -4.09 -5.51 -5.39
N TYR A 353 -2.95 -5.33 -6.06
CA TYR A 353 -2.11 -6.44 -6.52
C TYR A 353 -0.69 -6.31 -5.96
N PRO A 354 -0.03 -7.43 -5.63
CA PRO A 354 1.27 -7.43 -4.98
C PRO A 354 2.42 -7.49 -5.99
N THR A 355 3.50 -6.75 -5.76
CA THR A 355 4.90 -7.20 -5.96
C THR A 355 5.91 -6.08 -5.73
N PHE A 356 5.50 -4.86 -5.38
CA PHE A 356 6.45 -3.83 -4.97
C PHE A 356 6.87 -4.00 -3.51
N MET A 357 7.96 -4.75 -3.30
CA MET A 357 8.76 -4.68 -2.09
C MET A 357 9.29 -3.24 -1.94
N VAL A 358 8.64 -2.43 -1.10
CA VAL A 358 9.21 -1.15 -0.66
C VAL A 358 10.51 -1.50 0.08
N GLN A 359 11.65 -1.01 -0.40
CA GLN A 359 12.92 -1.19 0.29
C GLN A 359 12.76 -0.69 1.73
N PRO A 360 13.23 -1.43 2.75
CA PRO A 360 13.18 -0.95 4.12
C PRO A 360 13.93 0.39 4.18
N LEU A 361 13.32 1.38 4.84
CA LEU A 361 13.93 2.70 4.97
C LEU A 361 15.31 2.56 5.63
N ALA A 362 16.26 3.40 5.21
CA ALA A 362 17.55 3.49 5.87
C ALA A 362 17.35 3.75 7.37
N VAL A 363 18.07 3.00 8.22
CA VAL A 363 17.92 3.07 9.67
C VAL A 363 18.34 4.47 10.14
N LEU A 364 17.43 5.17 10.80
CA LEU A 364 17.73 6.46 11.40
C LEU A 364 18.63 6.25 12.64
N PRO A 365 19.59 7.15 12.90
CA PRO A 365 20.32 7.17 14.17
C PRO A 365 19.38 7.32 15.36
N ASP A 366 19.86 6.97 16.56
CA ASP A 366 19.09 7.08 17.80
C ASP A 366 18.47 8.47 17.97
N GLN A 367 17.14 8.50 18.07
CA GLN A 367 16.37 9.72 18.25
C GLN A 367 16.14 9.98 19.74
N ILE A 368 16.23 11.24 20.16
CA ILE A 368 15.78 11.62 21.49
C ILE A 368 14.24 11.64 21.47
N PRO A 369 13.56 10.86 22.32
CA PRO A 369 12.11 10.84 22.34
C PRO A 369 11.53 12.25 22.50
N GLY A 370 10.62 12.63 21.59
CA GLY A 370 9.98 13.94 21.60
C GLY A 370 10.74 15.08 20.90
N ILE A 371 11.92 14.83 20.33
CA ILE A 371 12.69 15.84 19.58
C ILE A 371 12.85 15.41 18.11
N CYS A 372 12.22 16.14 17.20
CA CYS A 372 12.33 15.88 15.77
C CYS A 372 13.67 16.38 15.20
N ASN A 373 14.23 15.66 14.24
CA ASN A 373 15.43 16.04 13.45
C ASN A 373 16.72 16.23 14.27
N ASN A 374 16.75 15.79 15.52
CA ASN A 374 17.93 15.87 16.38
C ASN A 374 19.13 15.04 15.86
N TYR A 375 18.86 14.08 14.97
CA TYR A 375 19.86 13.21 14.33
C TYR A 375 20.57 13.88 13.15
N LEU A 376 20.09 15.03 12.66
CA LEU A 376 20.75 15.74 11.56
C LEU A 376 22.10 16.31 12.05
N PRO A 377 23.19 16.15 11.28
CA PRO A 377 24.46 16.79 11.61
C PRO A 377 24.28 18.29 11.85
N SER A 378 24.94 18.79 12.91
CA SER A 378 24.87 20.18 13.35
C SER A 378 26.24 20.86 13.41
N ASP A 379 27.31 20.13 13.10
CA ASP A 379 28.69 20.58 13.02
C ASP A 379 28.94 21.50 11.82
N SER A 380 28.35 21.20 10.65
CA SER A 380 28.41 22.07 9.49
C SER A 380 27.26 21.85 8.52
N VAL A 381 27.01 22.85 7.65
CA VAL A 381 26.04 22.72 6.54
C VAL A 381 26.49 21.64 5.56
N MET A 382 27.80 21.49 5.32
CA MET A 382 28.35 20.47 4.43
C MET A 382 28.07 19.06 4.96
N SER A 383 28.33 18.82 6.25
CA SER A 383 28.07 17.53 6.90
C SER A 383 26.59 17.17 6.82
N ARG A 384 25.70 18.15 7.03
CA ARG A 384 24.25 17.96 6.87
C ARG A 384 23.85 17.66 5.42
N PHE A 385 24.43 18.38 4.46
CA PHE A 385 24.17 18.15 3.04
C PHE A 385 24.57 16.73 2.60
N ILE A 386 25.78 16.29 2.96
CA ILE A 386 26.27 14.94 2.67
C ILE A 386 25.36 13.89 3.31
N TYR A 387 24.95 14.08 4.57
CA TYR A 387 24.02 13.18 5.25
C TYR A 387 22.69 13.05 4.51
N VAL A 388 22.10 14.15 4.02
CA VAL A 388 20.82 14.13 3.29
C VAL A 388 20.97 13.40 1.96
N VAL A 389 22.04 13.68 1.21
CA VAL A 389 22.34 13.01 -0.07
C VAL A 389 22.50 11.50 0.14
N ASP A 390 23.28 11.11 1.15
CA ASP A 390 23.50 9.71 1.49
C ASP A 390 22.20 9.02 1.94
N PHE A 391 21.41 9.68 2.78
CA PHE A 391 20.13 9.14 3.23
C PHE A 391 19.20 8.84 2.04
N PHE A 392 19.04 9.74 1.07
CA PHE A 392 18.25 9.46 -0.13
C PHE A 392 18.82 8.29 -0.95
N ALA A 393 20.15 8.27 -1.15
CA ALA A 393 20.80 7.20 -1.90
C ALA A 393 20.63 5.82 -1.24
N GLN A 394 20.71 5.73 0.08
CA GLN A 394 20.47 4.49 0.85
C GLN A 394 19.02 4.00 0.74
N ASN A 395 18.07 4.91 0.54
CA ASN A 395 16.65 4.61 0.33
C ASN A 395 16.29 4.31 -1.14
N GLY A 396 17.29 4.10 -2.00
CA GLY A 396 17.09 3.69 -3.39
C GLY A 396 16.77 4.82 -4.37
N PHE A 397 16.90 6.08 -3.95
CA PHE A 397 16.75 7.22 -4.86
C PHE A 397 18.02 7.45 -5.67
N TYR A 398 17.86 7.80 -6.95
CA TYR A 398 18.87 8.58 -7.65
C TYR A 398 18.79 10.03 -7.14
N VAL A 399 19.93 10.62 -6.80
CA VAL A 399 20.01 11.97 -6.22
C VAL A 399 20.71 12.89 -7.20
N VAL A 400 19.98 13.85 -7.76
CA VAL A 400 20.56 14.90 -8.62
C VAL A 400 21.07 16.04 -7.73
N LEU A 401 22.37 16.32 -7.81
CA LEU A 401 22.95 17.51 -7.19
C LEU A 401 22.90 18.64 -8.21
N SER A 402 22.18 19.71 -7.86
CA SER A 402 21.92 20.84 -8.75
C SER A 402 22.41 22.15 -8.12
N ASN A 403 23.17 22.96 -8.87
CA ASN A 403 23.56 24.31 -8.43
C ASN A 403 22.63 25.35 -9.05
N ASN A 404 21.95 26.11 -8.18
CA ASN A 404 20.98 27.12 -8.59
C ASN A 404 21.66 28.47 -8.84
N LEU A 405 21.71 28.86 -10.12
CA LEU A 405 22.32 30.11 -10.57
C LEU A 405 21.61 31.36 -10.06
N ASP A 406 20.35 31.31 -9.64
CA ASP A 406 19.67 32.46 -9.03
C ASP A 406 20.36 32.87 -7.72
N THR A 407 20.88 31.89 -6.98
CA THR A 407 21.50 32.08 -5.67
C THR A 407 23.01 32.10 -5.70
N ASP A 408 23.63 31.37 -6.63
CA ASP A 408 25.09 31.24 -6.74
C ASP A 408 25.57 31.77 -8.10
N LYS A 409 26.23 32.93 -8.09
CA LYS A 409 26.80 33.55 -9.29
C LYS A 409 28.30 33.25 -9.44
N THR A 410 28.87 32.30 -8.68
CA THR A 410 30.31 32.00 -8.71
C THR A 410 30.75 31.53 -10.09
N ALA A 411 29.91 30.74 -10.78
CA ALA A 411 30.19 30.31 -12.16
C ALA A 411 30.39 31.49 -13.12
N LEU A 412 29.70 32.62 -12.90
CA LEU A 412 29.80 33.80 -13.76
C LEU A 412 31.01 34.68 -13.40
N ARG A 413 31.38 34.73 -12.12
CA ARG A 413 32.43 35.63 -11.59
C ARG A 413 33.80 34.98 -11.54
N SER A 414 33.85 33.69 -11.23
CA SER A 414 35.08 32.92 -11.06
C SER A 414 34.82 31.44 -11.44
N PRO A 415 34.77 31.13 -12.74
CA PRO A 415 34.52 29.77 -13.24
C PRO A 415 35.41 28.71 -12.59
N ASN A 416 36.71 29.01 -12.44
CA ASN A 416 37.66 28.08 -11.82
C ASN A 416 37.32 27.79 -10.36
N ALA A 417 36.97 28.82 -9.57
CA ALA A 417 36.59 28.62 -8.17
C ALA A 417 35.30 27.78 -8.07
N TRP A 418 34.35 28.01 -8.98
CA TRP A 418 33.12 27.22 -9.06
C TRP A 418 33.37 25.74 -9.43
N VAL A 419 34.26 25.45 -10.39
CA VAL A 419 34.68 24.08 -10.71
C VAL A 419 35.34 23.40 -9.50
N GLN A 420 36.19 24.13 -8.75
CA GLN A 420 36.81 23.60 -7.54
C GLN A 420 35.79 23.33 -6.43
N SER A 421 34.75 24.16 -6.29
CA SER A 421 33.64 23.90 -5.36
C SER A 421 32.90 22.61 -5.71
N TRP A 422 32.63 22.37 -7.00
CA TRP A 422 32.05 21.10 -7.48
C TRP A 422 32.93 19.90 -7.15
N ALA A 423 34.24 19.99 -7.45
CA ALA A 423 35.19 18.93 -7.13
C ALA A 423 35.22 18.62 -5.61
N SER A 424 35.19 19.67 -4.78
CA SER A 424 35.16 19.53 -3.32
C SER A 424 33.88 18.86 -2.81
N ILE A 425 32.70 19.28 -3.27
CA ILE A 425 31.42 18.66 -2.88
C ILE A 425 31.39 17.20 -3.32
N PHE A 426 31.80 16.94 -4.56
CA PHE A 426 31.72 15.60 -5.13
C PHE A 426 32.69 14.63 -4.46
N SER A 427 33.91 15.09 -4.13
CA SER A 427 34.85 14.33 -3.31
C SER A 427 34.25 14.00 -1.93
N ALA A 428 33.59 14.97 -1.28
CA ALA A 428 33.01 14.76 0.04
C ALA A 428 31.79 13.82 0.01
N VAL A 429 30.94 13.89 -1.02
CA VAL A 429 29.78 13.00 -1.17
C VAL A 429 30.21 11.56 -1.48
N THR A 430 31.21 11.37 -2.35
CA THR A 430 31.62 10.03 -2.80
C THR A 430 32.60 9.32 -1.87
N THR A 431 33.38 10.05 -1.08
CA THR A 431 34.33 9.44 -0.13
C THR A 431 33.63 8.88 1.11
N ASN A 432 32.50 9.47 1.51
CA ASN A 432 31.85 9.17 2.79
C ASN A 432 30.78 8.07 2.70
N SER A 433 30.32 7.67 1.50
CA SER A 433 29.33 6.61 1.35
C SER A 433 29.42 5.86 0.01
N PRO A 434 29.46 4.50 0.03
CA PRO A 434 29.39 3.70 -1.18
C PRO A 434 28.04 3.78 -1.90
N TYR A 435 26.95 4.14 -1.20
CA TYR A 435 25.62 4.30 -1.81
C TYR A 435 25.56 5.59 -2.64
N SER A 436 26.09 6.69 -2.11
CA SER A 436 26.17 7.96 -2.84
C SER A 436 27.03 7.84 -4.11
N GLN A 437 28.07 7.00 -4.10
CA GLN A 437 28.91 6.78 -5.28
C GLN A 437 28.15 6.18 -6.47
N ALA A 438 27.15 5.34 -6.22
CA ALA A 438 26.39 4.65 -7.26
C ALA A 438 25.16 5.44 -7.75
N ASN A 439 24.57 6.28 -6.89
CA ASN A 439 23.23 6.84 -7.12
C ASN A 439 23.21 8.37 -7.31
N VAL A 440 24.35 9.05 -7.28
CA VAL A 440 24.42 10.51 -7.46
C VAL A 440 24.62 10.90 -8.93
N ILE A 441 23.83 11.86 -9.39
CA ILE A 441 23.88 12.48 -10.72
C ILE A 441 24.25 13.95 -10.54
N VAL A 442 25.10 14.48 -11.42
CA VAL A 442 25.52 15.88 -11.37
C VAL A 442 24.78 16.71 -12.41
N GLU A 443 24.07 17.73 -11.94
CA GLU A 443 23.49 18.78 -12.75
C GLU A 443 24.22 20.10 -12.44
N PRO A 444 25.20 20.51 -13.27
CA PRO A 444 26.00 21.68 -12.96
C PRO A 444 25.17 22.96 -12.84
N PHE A 445 24.06 23.09 -13.57
CA PHE A 445 23.20 24.27 -13.53
C PHE A 445 21.72 23.90 -13.61
N SER A 446 20.91 24.55 -12.76
CA SER A 446 19.47 24.71 -13.01
C SER A 446 19.23 26.04 -13.72
N ASP A 447 18.46 26.01 -14.80
CA ASP A 447 18.01 27.16 -15.60
C ASP A 447 19.13 28.13 -16.10
N PRO A 448 20.13 27.66 -16.87
CA PRO A 448 21.18 28.52 -17.43
C PRO A 448 20.67 29.79 -18.15
N PRO A 449 19.55 29.75 -18.92
CA PRO A 449 19.00 30.94 -19.56
C PRO A 449 18.63 32.08 -18.61
N ALA A 450 18.16 31.78 -17.39
CA ALA A 450 17.80 32.81 -16.41
C ALA A 450 19.03 33.64 -15.96
N ALA A 451 20.23 33.10 -16.11
CA ALA A 451 21.50 33.79 -15.86
C ALA A 451 22.10 34.48 -17.09
N GLY A 452 21.43 34.41 -18.25
CA GLY A 452 21.94 34.95 -19.52
C GLY A 452 23.03 34.10 -20.19
N LEU A 453 23.28 32.88 -19.70
CA LEU A 453 24.31 32.01 -20.26
C LEU A 453 23.92 31.51 -21.65
N GLN A 454 24.85 31.61 -22.59
CA GLN A 454 24.74 31.09 -23.95
C GLN A 454 25.76 29.97 -24.15
N TRP A 455 25.58 29.14 -25.18
CA TRP A 455 26.54 28.06 -25.50
C TRP A 455 27.97 28.58 -25.69
N ASN A 456 28.12 29.71 -26.38
CA ASN A 456 29.38 30.42 -26.54
C ASN A 456 29.43 31.62 -25.58
N ALA A 457 30.64 32.05 -25.21
CA ALA A 457 30.81 33.24 -24.39
C ALA A 457 30.20 34.47 -25.09
N ALA A 458 29.40 35.24 -24.34
CA ALA A 458 28.69 36.42 -24.83
C ALA A 458 28.47 37.40 -23.67
N ASP A 459 28.36 38.70 -23.95
CA ASP A 459 28.01 39.73 -22.98
C ASP A 459 28.86 39.73 -21.69
N SER A 460 30.16 39.45 -21.83
CA SER A 460 31.13 39.28 -20.71
C SER A 460 30.86 38.10 -19.79
N LEU A 461 29.92 37.21 -20.15
CA LEU A 461 29.65 35.96 -19.46
C LEU A 461 30.45 34.82 -20.09
N PRO A 462 30.91 33.84 -19.27
CA PRO A 462 31.53 32.62 -19.77
C PRO A 462 30.56 31.81 -20.65
N GLY A 463 31.10 31.03 -21.59
CA GLY A 463 30.31 30.11 -22.40
C GLY A 463 29.85 28.89 -21.58
N LEU A 464 28.59 28.48 -21.76
CA LEU A 464 28.03 27.28 -21.13
C LEU A 464 28.81 26.01 -21.52
N SER A 465 29.32 25.96 -22.76
CA SER A 465 30.15 24.84 -23.25
C SER A 465 31.38 24.62 -22.38
N ASP A 466 32.15 25.69 -22.12
CA ASP A 466 33.39 25.63 -21.36
C ASP A 466 33.12 25.24 -19.90
N LEU A 467 32.04 25.77 -19.32
CA LEU A 467 31.65 25.47 -17.94
C LEU A 467 31.26 24.01 -17.75
N TYR A 468 30.45 23.45 -18.66
CA TYR A 468 30.06 22.03 -18.60
C TYR A 468 31.27 21.12 -18.78
N ILE A 469 32.11 21.36 -19.79
CA ILE A 469 33.32 20.54 -19.99
C ILE A 469 34.24 20.61 -18.77
N ALA A 470 34.48 21.80 -18.21
CA ALA A 470 35.37 21.96 -17.06
C ALA A 470 34.88 21.20 -15.81
N VAL A 471 33.58 21.25 -15.49
CA VAL A 471 33.02 20.48 -14.36
C VAL A 471 33.04 18.99 -14.65
N GLN A 472 32.68 18.56 -15.86
CA GLN A 472 32.67 17.14 -16.22
C GLN A 472 34.07 16.53 -16.20
N ASP A 473 35.09 17.26 -16.67
CA ASP A 473 36.51 16.86 -16.58
C ASP A 473 36.94 16.71 -15.12
N ALA A 474 36.67 17.74 -14.30
CA ALA A 474 37.02 17.73 -12.88
C ALA A 474 36.38 16.55 -12.13
N ILE A 475 35.08 16.33 -12.31
CA ILE A 475 34.35 15.26 -11.61
C ILE A 475 34.69 13.88 -12.17
N SER A 476 34.86 13.73 -13.49
CA SER A 476 35.21 12.44 -14.09
C SER A 476 36.58 11.93 -13.63
N SER A 477 37.49 12.84 -13.28
CA SER A 477 38.79 12.47 -12.70
C SER A 477 38.66 11.87 -11.29
N LEU A 478 37.64 12.28 -10.54
CA LEU A 478 37.35 11.80 -9.18
C LEU A 478 36.46 10.55 -9.19
N SER A 479 35.52 10.48 -10.13
CA SER A 479 34.58 9.37 -10.27
C SER A 479 34.26 9.08 -11.76
N PRO A 480 34.92 8.04 -12.31
CA PRO A 480 34.72 7.63 -13.70
C PRO A 480 33.35 7.03 -14.02
N THR A 481 32.46 6.88 -13.05
CA THR A 481 31.11 6.29 -13.23
C THR A 481 29.99 7.31 -13.14
N THR A 482 30.26 8.54 -12.72
CA THR A 482 29.25 9.59 -12.52
C THR A 482 28.49 9.89 -13.81
N LEU A 483 27.16 10.04 -13.68
CA LEU A 483 26.28 10.53 -14.73
C LEU A 483 26.16 12.06 -14.64
N PHE A 484 26.09 12.71 -15.80
CA PHE A 484 25.95 14.15 -15.94
C PHE A 484 24.62 14.47 -16.58
N MET A 485 23.80 15.28 -15.93
CA MET A 485 22.53 15.77 -16.44
C MET A 485 22.70 17.25 -16.79
N LEU A 486 22.61 17.60 -18.07
CA LEU A 486 22.93 18.95 -18.54
C LEU A 486 21.68 19.62 -19.06
N GLN A 487 21.36 20.83 -18.59
CA GLN A 487 20.28 21.63 -19.14
C GLN A 487 20.74 22.42 -20.38
N GLY A 488 19.81 22.62 -21.32
CA GLY A 488 20.04 23.42 -22.52
C GLY A 488 19.96 24.92 -22.27
N THR A 489 20.18 25.72 -23.32
CA THR A 489 19.95 27.18 -23.27
C THR A 489 19.30 27.70 -24.56
N GLY A 490 18.73 28.91 -24.47
CA GLY A 490 18.23 29.68 -25.63
C GLY A 490 16.73 29.66 -25.86
N SER A 491 15.86 30.06 -24.91
CA SER A 491 14.41 30.03 -25.21
C SER A 491 13.47 30.80 -24.26
N TYR A 492 13.90 31.95 -23.72
CA TYR A 492 12.94 32.86 -23.10
C TYR A 492 12.31 33.86 -24.07
N GLN A 493 12.93 34.14 -25.23
CA GLN A 493 12.45 35.19 -26.14
C GLN A 493 12.07 34.70 -27.54
N ALA A 494 12.57 33.55 -27.99
CA ALA A 494 12.32 33.07 -29.36
C ALA A 494 11.53 31.75 -29.47
N ALA A 495 11.14 31.15 -28.34
CA ALA A 495 10.29 29.97 -28.33
C ALA A 495 9.09 30.24 -27.43
N SER A 496 7.96 30.56 -28.05
CA SER A 496 6.63 30.84 -27.49
C SER A 496 6.00 29.71 -26.65
N ALA A 497 6.77 28.80 -26.02
CA ALA A 497 6.26 27.72 -25.17
C ALA A 497 7.23 27.30 -24.04
N GLY A 498 8.26 28.10 -23.72
CA GLY A 498 9.10 27.84 -22.54
C GLY A 498 9.82 26.49 -22.53
N ILE A 499 10.22 26.00 -23.70
CA ILE A 499 11.00 24.77 -23.88
C ILE A 499 12.48 25.12 -23.99
N GLN A 500 13.32 24.61 -23.10
CA GLN A 500 14.79 24.71 -23.18
C GLN A 500 15.36 23.47 -23.88
N GLY A 501 16.42 23.64 -24.69
CA GLY A 501 17.03 22.49 -25.37
C GLY A 501 18.33 22.78 -26.10
N PHE A 502 18.56 22.01 -27.16
CA PHE A 502 19.86 21.72 -27.77
C PHE A 502 19.80 21.74 -29.30
N ALA A 503 19.02 22.66 -29.88
CA ALA A 503 18.89 22.78 -31.33
C ALA A 503 20.27 22.99 -31.98
N THR A 504 20.64 22.14 -32.96
CA THR A 504 21.91 22.28 -33.72
C THR A 504 21.71 22.69 -35.16
N ASP A 505 20.48 22.64 -35.67
CA ASP A 505 20.18 23.01 -37.06
C ASP A 505 20.42 24.50 -37.31
N ALA A 506 21.25 24.83 -38.31
CA ALA A 506 21.65 26.20 -38.57
C ALA A 506 20.47 27.10 -38.96
N THR A 507 19.47 26.56 -39.65
CA THR A 507 18.26 27.30 -40.06
C THR A 507 17.42 27.66 -38.85
N THR A 508 17.18 26.68 -37.97
CA THR A 508 16.47 26.85 -36.69
C THR A 508 17.19 27.86 -35.79
N LEU A 509 18.50 27.72 -35.63
CA LEU A 509 19.32 28.62 -34.84
C LEU A 509 19.21 30.07 -35.34
N ALA A 510 19.28 30.28 -36.66
CA ALA A 510 19.16 31.60 -37.26
C ALA A 510 17.73 32.17 -37.17
N GLN A 511 16.71 31.35 -37.44
CA GLN A 511 15.30 31.74 -37.40
C GLN A 511 14.89 32.26 -36.02
N TYR A 512 15.43 31.64 -34.97
CA TYR A 512 15.05 31.94 -33.58
C TYR A 512 16.16 32.69 -32.82
N GLY A 513 17.28 33.06 -33.45
CA GLY A 513 18.37 33.77 -32.78
C GLY A 513 18.96 33.01 -31.58
N LEU A 514 19.09 31.68 -31.71
CA LEU A 514 19.54 30.81 -30.62
C LEU A 514 21.06 30.69 -30.60
N SER A 515 21.63 30.56 -29.41
CA SER A 515 23.05 30.22 -29.28
C SER A 515 23.33 28.79 -29.78
N ASN A 516 24.47 28.57 -30.42
CA ASN A 516 24.77 27.31 -31.12
C ASN A 516 25.57 26.32 -30.23
N PRO A 517 25.01 25.13 -29.89
CA PRO A 517 25.69 24.09 -29.10
C PRO A 517 26.70 23.22 -29.87
N THR A 518 26.88 23.45 -31.18
CA THR A 518 27.69 22.55 -32.03
C THR A 518 29.13 22.40 -31.52
N THR A 519 29.73 23.45 -30.98
CA THR A 519 31.09 23.42 -30.39
C THR A 519 31.14 22.51 -29.17
N PHE A 520 30.18 22.64 -28.26
CA PHE A 520 30.02 21.75 -27.11
C PHE A 520 29.91 20.27 -27.51
N PHE A 521 29.02 19.92 -28.44
CA PHE A 521 28.84 18.52 -28.83
C PHE A 521 30.06 17.92 -29.53
N ARG A 522 30.79 18.72 -30.33
CA ARG A 522 32.06 18.28 -30.95
C ARG A 522 33.10 17.94 -29.89
N GLU A 523 33.23 18.81 -28.89
CA GLU A 523 34.17 18.60 -27.80
C GLU A 523 33.76 17.40 -26.93
N LEU A 524 32.50 17.36 -26.48
CA LEU A 524 31.94 16.27 -25.69
C LEU A 524 32.13 14.91 -26.37
N SER A 525 31.98 14.84 -27.70
CA SER A 525 32.14 13.60 -28.47
C SER A 525 33.53 12.96 -28.35
N GLY A 526 34.55 13.75 -28.01
CA GLY A 526 35.91 13.29 -27.76
C GLY A 526 36.20 12.91 -26.31
N ARG A 527 35.25 13.11 -25.38
CA ARG A 527 35.46 12.92 -23.94
C ARG A 527 35.05 11.50 -23.50
N PRO A 528 35.73 10.91 -22.50
CA PRO A 528 35.43 9.55 -22.02
C PRO A 528 34.06 9.43 -21.32
N TYR A 529 33.46 10.54 -20.92
CA TYR A 529 32.14 10.60 -20.28
C TYR A 529 30.98 10.91 -21.25
N VAL A 530 31.21 10.91 -22.56
CA VAL A 530 30.15 11.16 -23.56
C VAL A 530 28.95 10.23 -23.36
N ASN A 531 29.19 8.93 -23.12
CA ASN A 531 28.14 7.93 -22.89
C ASN A 531 27.52 8.00 -21.47
N ARG A 532 27.99 8.93 -20.63
CA ARG A 532 27.47 9.20 -19.28
C ARG A 532 26.76 10.55 -19.21
N THR A 533 26.53 11.19 -20.35
CA THR A 533 25.89 12.50 -20.44
C THR A 533 24.43 12.35 -20.86
N ILE A 534 23.54 12.88 -20.04
CA ILE A 534 22.09 12.95 -20.21
C ILE A 534 21.74 14.39 -20.57
N LEU A 535 20.97 14.57 -21.64
CA LEU A 535 20.43 15.88 -22.00
C LEU A 535 19.13 16.12 -21.26
N ALA A 536 19.01 17.29 -20.65
CA ALA A 536 18.00 17.55 -19.63
C ALA A 536 17.18 18.80 -19.93
N PRO A 537 16.30 18.77 -20.94
CA PRO A 537 15.49 19.92 -21.30
C PRO A 537 14.51 20.27 -20.19
N ARG A 538 14.20 21.57 -20.06
CA ARG A 538 13.15 22.11 -19.20
C ARG A 538 11.94 22.47 -20.03
N ILE A 539 10.74 22.18 -19.52
CA ILE A 539 9.48 22.40 -20.23
C ILE A 539 8.49 23.12 -19.31
N ASN A 540 8.10 24.34 -19.68
CA ASN A 540 7.18 25.16 -18.91
C ASN A 540 5.80 25.24 -19.60
N PRO A 541 4.68 24.98 -18.88
CA PRO A 541 3.34 25.11 -19.44
C PRO A 541 2.92 26.57 -19.71
N PRO A 542 1.76 26.78 -20.37
CA PRO A 542 1.22 28.11 -20.67
C PRO A 542 1.00 28.99 -19.43
N SER A 543 0.62 28.40 -18.30
CA SER A 543 0.46 29.15 -17.04
C SER A 543 1.75 29.82 -16.54
N ILE A 544 2.92 29.27 -16.88
CA ILE A 544 4.22 29.84 -16.53
C ILE A 544 4.68 30.83 -17.59
N THR A 545 4.60 30.41 -18.85
CA THR A 545 5.13 31.19 -19.98
C THR A 545 4.24 32.36 -20.35
N ARG A 546 2.96 32.30 -19.98
CA ARG A 546 1.86 33.19 -20.41
C ARG A 546 1.61 33.15 -21.93
N ILE A 547 1.99 32.05 -22.58
CA ILE A 547 1.82 31.86 -24.02
C ILE A 547 1.05 30.57 -24.28
N ALA A 548 -0.12 30.68 -24.92
CA ALA A 548 -1.01 29.56 -25.22
C ALA A 548 -0.94 29.07 -26.68
N ALA A 549 -0.21 29.79 -27.54
CA ALA A 549 -0.08 29.43 -28.95
C ALA A 549 0.98 28.34 -29.14
N ASN A 550 0.69 27.35 -30.00
CA ASN A 550 1.62 26.28 -30.40
C ASN A 550 2.14 25.44 -29.21
N THR A 551 1.27 25.16 -28.24
CA THR A 551 1.56 24.38 -27.02
C THR A 551 0.86 23.02 -27.01
N THR A 552 0.26 22.60 -28.13
CA THR A 552 -0.48 21.34 -28.27
C THR A 552 -0.27 20.73 -29.66
N GLY A 553 -0.52 19.42 -29.78
CA GLY A 553 -0.49 18.63 -31.01
C GLY A 553 0.83 18.70 -31.78
N GLU A 554 0.74 18.58 -33.11
CA GLU A 554 1.88 18.58 -34.03
C GLU A 554 2.83 19.78 -33.84
N THR A 555 2.27 20.96 -33.53
CA THR A 555 3.07 22.16 -33.31
C THR A 555 3.94 22.08 -32.05
N LEU A 556 3.47 21.41 -30.98
CA LEU A 556 4.28 21.14 -29.80
C LEU A 556 5.35 20.10 -30.12
N TRP A 557 4.96 18.97 -30.71
CA TRP A 557 5.85 17.84 -30.96
C TRP A 557 7.00 18.21 -31.90
N THR A 558 6.72 18.93 -33.00
CA THR A 558 7.74 19.43 -33.93
C THR A 558 8.78 20.30 -33.23
N ARG A 559 8.36 21.08 -32.22
CA ARG A 559 9.25 21.95 -31.45
C ARG A 559 10.09 21.16 -30.47
N LEU A 560 9.52 20.15 -29.81
CA LEU A 560 10.27 19.24 -28.94
C LEU A 560 11.31 18.47 -29.77
N ASP A 561 10.93 17.98 -30.95
CA ASP A 561 11.84 17.34 -31.91
C ASP A 561 12.98 18.26 -32.29
N THR A 562 12.67 19.46 -32.79
CA THR A 562 13.66 20.43 -33.24
C THR A 562 14.58 20.90 -32.10
N SER A 563 14.05 20.96 -30.88
CA SER A 563 14.78 21.41 -29.69
C SER A 563 15.73 20.34 -29.17
N PHE A 564 15.26 19.10 -29.00
CA PHE A 564 16.06 18.03 -28.40
C PHE A 564 15.70 16.61 -28.86
N GLY A 565 14.47 16.36 -29.34
CA GLY A 565 13.99 15.00 -29.61
C GLY A 565 14.88 14.22 -30.59
N TYR A 566 15.36 14.87 -31.66
CA TYR A 566 16.27 14.23 -32.63
C TYR A 566 17.55 13.68 -31.99
N LEU A 567 18.00 14.21 -30.85
CA LEU A 567 19.23 13.77 -30.19
C LEU A 567 19.08 12.41 -29.48
N SER A 568 17.85 11.96 -29.18
CA SER A 568 17.61 10.63 -28.60
C SER A 568 17.44 9.52 -29.65
N GLN A 569 17.28 9.88 -30.92
CA GLN A 569 17.07 8.91 -32.02
C GLN A 569 18.14 9.01 -33.10
N GLN A 570 18.34 10.19 -33.67
CA GLN A 570 19.32 10.44 -34.74
C GLN A 570 20.70 10.77 -34.14
N GLY A 571 20.71 11.48 -33.01
CA GLY A 571 21.92 11.90 -32.32
C GLY A 571 22.62 13.08 -32.99
N PHE A 572 23.83 13.37 -32.51
CA PHE A 572 24.74 14.36 -33.09
C PHE A 572 25.88 13.66 -33.83
N CYS A 573 26.06 13.99 -35.11
CA CYS A 573 27.10 13.39 -35.96
C CYS A 573 28.28 14.33 -36.17
N TYR A 574 29.48 13.84 -35.84
CA TYR A 574 30.73 14.57 -36.08
C TYR A 574 31.85 13.61 -36.47
N ASN A 575 32.62 13.97 -37.50
CA ASN A 575 33.71 13.15 -38.06
C ASN A 575 33.30 11.69 -38.36
N GLY A 576 32.10 11.50 -38.91
CA GLY A 576 31.56 10.17 -39.26
C GLY A 576 31.09 9.33 -38.06
N VAL A 577 31.12 9.87 -36.84
CA VAL A 577 30.62 9.21 -35.63
C VAL A 577 29.36 9.94 -35.16
N CYS A 578 28.25 9.21 -35.10
CA CYS A 578 26.99 9.71 -34.55
C CYS A 578 26.83 9.24 -33.10
N ARG A 579 26.49 10.17 -32.20
CA ARG A 579 26.26 9.91 -30.79
C ARG A 579 24.80 10.21 -30.45
N ILE A 580 24.10 9.20 -29.99
CA ILE A 580 22.75 9.33 -29.43
C ILE A 580 22.88 9.65 -27.94
N PHE A 581 22.04 10.55 -27.44
CA PHE A 581 22.04 10.94 -26.05
C PHE A 581 20.73 10.53 -25.35
N PRO A 582 20.80 9.94 -24.14
CA PRO A 582 19.62 9.77 -23.32
C PRO A 582 19.06 11.13 -22.91
N ILE A 583 17.74 11.21 -22.80
CA ILE A 583 17.02 12.43 -22.41
C ILE A 583 16.28 12.20 -21.10
N ALA A 584 16.38 13.16 -20.18
CA ALA A 584 15.56 13.20 -18.98
C ALA A 584 14.98 14.61 -18.81
N VAL A 585 13.66 14.77 -18.73
CA VAL A 585 13.07 16.11 -18.56
C VAL A 585 13.44 16.66 -17.18
N ALA A 586 14.31 17.68 -17.14
CA ALA A 586 14.94 18.16 -15.91
C ALA A 586 13.94 18.83 -14.96
N GLU A 587 13.01 19.59 -15.52
CA GLU A 587 11.96 20.25 -14.77
C GLU A 587 10.74 20.45 -15.67
N PHE A 588 9.58 20.08 -15.15
CA PHE A 588 8.26 20.42 -15.69
C PHE A 588 7.22 20.32 -14.57
N GLY A 589 6.07 20.96 -14.75
CA GLY A 589 5.01 20.92 -13.75
C GLY A 589 3.87 21.88 -14.08
N SER A 590 2.71 21.66 -13.49
CA SER A 590 1.55 22.56 -13.58
C SER A 590 0.66 22.43 -12.34
N ASN A 591 -0.15 23.45 -12.06
CA ASN A 591 -1.29 23.30 -11.15
C ASN A 591 -2.40 22.39 -11.70
N LEU A 592 -2.40 22.10 -13.01
CA LEU A 592 -3.44 21.35 -13.72
C LEU A 592 -4.84 21.95 -13.53
N THR A 593 -4.92 23.27 -13.38
CA THR A 593 -6.18 24.01 -13.21
C THR A 593 -6.61 24.74 -14.49
N SER A 594 -5.68 25.07 -15.38
CA SER A 594 -5.97 25.74 -16.65
C SER A 594 -6.18 24.70 -17.76
N ALA A 595 -7.17 24.93 -18.64
CA ALA A 595 -7.40 24.04 -19.79
C ALA A 595 -6.18 23.99 -20.74
N ALA A 596 -5.46 25.11 -20.89
CA ALA A 596 -4.27 25.17 -21.73
C ALA A 596 -3.13 24.30 -21.18
N ASP A 597 -2.94 24.31 -19.86
CA ASP A 597 -1.97 23.45 -19.19
C ASP A 597 -2.38 21.98 -19.30
N ILE A 598 -3.64 21.65 -19.02
CA ILE A 598 -4.13 20.27 -19.10
C ILE A 598 -3.89 19.70 -20.51
N ASN A 599 -4.22 20.46 -21.56
CA ASN A 599 -4.03 20.04 -22.94
C ASN A 599 -2.54 19.88 -23.29
N MET A 600 -1.69 20.86 -22.95
CA MET A 600 -0.26 20.76 -23.19
C MET A 600 0.37 19.58 -22.45
N MET A 601 0.02 19.37 -21.19
CA MET A 601 0.57 18.28 -20.38
C MET A 601 0.15 16.92 -20.96
N SER A 602 -1.09 16.79 -21.43
CA SER A 602 -1.58 15.59 -22.14
C SER A 602 -0.79 15.30 -23.42
N ASP A 603 -0.55 16.31 -24.26
CA ASP A 603 0.23 16.15 -25.48
C ASP A 603 1.71 15.90 -25.21
N LEU A 604 2.25 16.48 -24.14
CA LEU A 604 3.60 16.20 -23.65
C LEU A 604 3.71 14.73 -23.20
N SER A 605 2.72 14.22 -22.48
CA SER A 605 2.67 12.80 -22.08
C SER A 605 2.66 11.86 -23.28
N SER A 606 1.86 12.20 -24.30
CA SER A 606 1.83 11.44 -25.55
C SER A 606 3.17 11.47 -26.26
N TYR A 607 3.84 12.62 -26.30
CA TYR A 607 5.17 12.77 -26.90
C TYR A 607 6.23 11.94 -26.17
N LEU A 608 6.35 12.09 -24.85
CA LEU A 608 7.35 11.38 -24.05
C LEU A 608 7.20 9.85 -24.13
N SER A 609 5.98 9.37 -24.34
CA SER A 609 5.65 7.93 -24.43
C SER A 609 5.59 7.39 -25.87
N ASN A 610 5.89 8.19 -26.90
CA ASN A 610 5.68 7.86 -28.32
C ASN A 610 4.28 7.30 -28.60
N TYR A 611 3.24 7.98 -28.13
CA TYR A 611 1.86 7.54 -28.25
C TYR A 611 1.12 8.25 -29.40
N GLY A 612 0.48 7.45 -30.26
CA GLY A 612 -0.37 7.95 -31.34
C GLY A 612 0.38 8.87 -32.31
N SER A 613 -0.24 9.98 -32.71
CA SER A 613 0.38 10.97 -33.61
C SER A 613 1.57 11.72 -33.01
N ALA A 614 1.81 11.58 -31.70
CA ALA A 614 2.98 12.15 -31.05
C ALA A 614 4.24 11.31 -31.27
N ASP A 615 4.12 10.07 -31.78
CA ASP A 615 5.26 9.31 -32.32
C ASP A 615 5.64 9.85 -33.70
N THR A 616 6.42 10.93 -33.70
CA THR A 616 6.88 11.60 -34.93
C THR A 616 7.96 10.81 -35.67
N GLY A 617 8.49 9.75 -35.05
CA GLY A 617 9.66 8.99 -35.53
C GLY A 617 11.00 9.71 -35.34
N ASN A 618 11.01 10.91 -34.76
CA ASN A 618 12.23 11.70 -34.59
C ASN A 618 12.86 11.57 -33.20
N HIS A 619 12.18 10.98 -32.22
CA HIS A 619 12.72 10.79 -30.87
C HIS A 619 12.43 9.38 -30.37
N ALA A 620 13.32 8.88 -29.51
CA ALA A 620 13.08 7.68 -28.71
C ALA A 620 12.18 8.02 -27.51
N ILE A 621 11.54 7.00 -26.92
CA ILE A 621 10.75 7.11 -25.69
C ILE A 621 11.60 7.77 -24.58
N ILE A 622 11.02 8.76 -23.91
CA ILE A 622 11.65 9.54 -22.83
C ILE A 622 10.96 9.17 -21.51
N GLY A 623 11.46 8.12 -20.86
CA GLY A 623 10.90 7.61 -19.59
C GLY A 623 11.46 8.25 -18.32
N SER A 624 12.40 9.19 -18.42
CA SER A 624 13.05 9.84 -17.27
C SER A 624 12.62 11.30 -17.16
N TRP A 625 12.20 11.71 -15.97
CA TRP A 625 11.68 13.06 -15.74
C TRP A 625 11.72 13.43 -14.25
N PHE A 626 11.71 14.73 -13.97
CA PHE A 626 11.61 15.28 -12.62
C PHE A 626 10.49 16.32 -12.57
N TRP A 627 9.51 16.08 -11.70
CA TRP A 627 8.47 17.08 -11.43
C TRP A 627 9.07 18.24 -10.63
N ALA A 628 8.80 19.48 -11.05
CA ALA A 628 9.53 20.65 -10.60
C ALA A 628 9.56 20.86 -9.08
N THR A 629 8.50 20.48 -8.35
CA THR A 629 8.45 20.66 -6.89
C THR A 629 7.60 19.62 -6.15
N TRP A 630 8.08 19.20 -4.98
CA TRP A 630 7.29 18.46 -3.99
C TRP A 630 6.36 19.36 -3.15
N PRO A 631 6.86 20.41 -2.46
CA PRO A 631 6.02 21.28 -1.63
C PRO A 631 5.10 22.19 -2.45
N PRO A 632 4.00 22.68 -1.87
CA PRO A 632 3.02 23.52 -2.60
C PRO A 632 3.56 24.91 -2.98
N ASN A 633 4.65 25.35 -2.33
CA ASN A 633 5.10 26.75 -2.18
C ASN A 633 5.55 27.47 -3.47
N ARG A 634 5.36 26.90 -4.66
CA ARG A 634 5.66 27.56 -5.93
C ARG A 634 4.37 27.67 -6.75
N PRO A 635 3.62 28.79 -6.64
CA PRO A 635 2.25 28.92 -7.12
C PRO A 635 2.07 28.76 -8.64
N VAL A 636 3.15 28.73 -9.44
CA VAL A 636 3.07 28.68 -10.90
C VAL A 636 3.47 27.30 -11.48
N VAL A 637 4.42 26.57 -10.88
CA VAL A 637 4.80 25.21 -11.32
C VAL A 637 3.96 24.11 -10.66
N GLY A 638 3.31 24.42 -9.53
CA GLY A 638 2.37 23.54 -8.84
C GLY A 638 2.99 22.27 -8.25
N GLY A 639 3.30 22.30 -6.96
CA GLY A 639 3.83 21.15 -6.22
C GLY A 639 2.92 19.92 -6.19
N LEU A 640 3.51 18.75 -5.89
CA LEU A 640 2.76 17.50 -5.70
C LEU A 640 1.95 17.48 -4.40
N LEU A 641 2.27 18.36 -3.46
CA LEU A 641 1.45 18.61 -2.27
C LEU A 641 0.48 19.77 -2.48
N ALA A 642 -0.66 19.72 -1.80
CA ALA A 642 -1.53 20.87 -1.62
C ALA A 642 -0.94 21.84 -0.59
N ASP A 643 -1.51 23.04 -0.47
CA ASP A 643 -1.11 24.04 0.54
C ASP A 643 -1.11 23.45 1.95
N ASN A 644 -1.98 22.47 2.20
CA ASN A 644 -1.84 21.55 3.32
C ASN A 644 -0.77 20.48 2.98
N PRO A 645 0.40 20.47 3.64
CA PRO A 645 1.50 19.55 3.34
C PRO A 645 1.18 18.07 3.59
N TYR A 646 0.03 17.76 4.19
CA TYR A 646 -0.46 16.40 4.38
C TYR A 646 -1.28 15.86 3.19
N ASN A 647 -1.67 16.71 2.24
CA ASN A 647 -2.53 16.34 1.12
C ASN A 647 -1.74 16.24 -0.18
N ILE A 648 -1.80 15.08 -0.84
CA ILE A 648 -1.23 14.86 -2.17
C ILE A 648 -2.22 15.35 -3.24
N GLN A 649 -1.71 16.01 -4.27
CA GLN A 649 -2.45 16.45 -5.45
C GLN A 649 -2.64 15.27 -6.42
N TRP A 650 -3.66 14.45 -6.19
CA TRP A 650 -3.89 13.21 -6.95
C TRP A 650 -4.03 13.40 -8.46
N ALA A 651 -4.59 14.52 -8.94
CA ALA A 651 -4.64 14.82 -10.37
C ALA A 651 -3.24 14.82 -11.01
N LYS A 652 -2.23 15.32 -10.29
CA LYS A 652 -0.83 15.35 -10.75
C LYS A 652 -0.20 13.97 -10.69
N ILE A 653 -0.47 13.19 -9.64
CA ILE A 653 0.03 11.82 -9.56
C ILE A 653 -0.57 10.95 -10.67
N ASN A 654 -1.86 11.10 -10.97
CA ASN A 654 -2.53 10.38 -12.06
C ASN A 654 -1.94 10.75 -13.42
N TYR A 655 -1.60 12.03 -13.62
CA TYR A 655 -0.88 12.47 -14.81
C TYR A 655 0.51 11.80 -14.89
N LEU A 656 1.28 11.82 -13.81
CA LEU A 656 2.61 11.19 -13.76
C LEU A 656 2.57 9.68 -13.96
N ALA A 657 1.48 9.00 -13.58
CA ALA A 657 1.28 7.58 -13.86
C ALA A 657 1.25 7.27 -15.36
N GLN A 658 0.76 8.19 -16.20
CA GLN A 658 0.81 8.07 -17.66
C GLN A 658 2.24 8.16 -18.21
N LEU A 659 3.15 8.81 -17.46
CA LEU A 659 4.57 8.92 -17.78
C LEU A 659 5.41 7.78 -17.17
N GLY A 660 4.76 6.71 -16.73
CA GLY A 660 5.42 5.55 -16.15
C GLY A 660 5.75 5.66 -14.66
N LEU A 661 5.21 6.66 -13.93
CA LEU A 661 5.22 6.56 -12.47
C LEU A 661 4.42 5.32 -12.07
N THR A 662 5.02 4.47 -11.25
CA THR A 662 4.36 3.30 -10.66
C THR A 662 4.17 3.55 -9.17
N PRO A 663 3.12 4.26 -8.75
CA PRO A 663 2.86 4.44 -7.34
C PRO A 663 2.73 3.09 -6.65
N TRP A 664 3.19 2.99 -5.40
CA TRP A 664 3.17 1.76 -4.61
C TRP A 664 1.75 1.17 -4.45
N TYR A 665 0.70 1.95 -4.69
CA TYR A 665 -0.70 1.54 -4.64
C TYR A 665 -1.27 1.09 -6.00
N THR A 666 -0.51 1.17 -7.10
CA THR A 666 -0.97 0.70 -8.42
C THR A 666 -0.55 -0.76 -8.68
N PRO A 667 -1.40 -1.57 -9.31
CA PRO A 667 -1.11 -2.97 -9.62
C PRO A 667 0.09 -3.16 -10.57
N PRO A 668 0.92 -4.20 -10.42
CA PRO A 668 1.95 -4.59 -11.39
C PRO A 668 1.44 -4.83 -12.83
N SER A 669 0.17 -5.23 -12.99
CA SER A 669 -0.49 -5.35 -14.29
C SER A 669 -0.75 -3.99 -14.96
N ALA A 670 -0.94 -2.92 -14.17
CA ALA A 670 -1.04 -1.55 -14.65
C ALA A 670 0.35 -0.93 -14.97
N HIS A 671 1.45 -1.62 -14.63
CA HIS A 671 2.82 -1.14 -14.83
C HIS A 671 3.37 -1.42 -16.24
N ARG A 672 2.57 -2.03 -17.13
CA ARG A 672 2.91 -2.16 -18.56
C ARG A 672 1.90 -1.45 -19.45
N LEU A 673 2.02 -0.13 -19.54
CA LEU A 673 1.61 0.57 -20.76
C LEU A 673 2.71 0.39 -21.83
N THR A 674 2.95 -0.85 -22.25
CA THR A 674 3.47 -1.06 -23.62
C THR A 674 2.26 -1.24 -24.50
N PRO A 675 1.93 -0.29 -25.40
CA PRO A 675 0.84 -0.46 -26.35
C PRO A 675 1.08 -1.75 -27.15
N ARG A 676 0.23 -2.77 -26.97
CA ARG A 676 0.20 -3.90 -27.91
C ARG A 676 -0.72 -3.52 -29.05
N ILE A 677 -0.14 -3.35 -30.23
CA ILE A 677 -0.90 -3.22 -31.48
C ILE A 677 -1.34 -4.63 -31.91
N GLN A 678 -2.65 -4.88 -31.97
CA GLN A 678 -3.22 -5.98 -32.74
C GLN A 678 -4.00 -5.40 -33.91
N ASN A 679 -3.52 -5.68 -35.13
CA ASN A 679 -4.21 -5.31 -36.35
C ASN A 679 -5.10 -6.48 -36.79
N VAL A 680 -6.40 -6.23 -36.95
CA VAL A 680 -7.30 -7.15 -37.67
C VAL A 680 -8.18 -6.33 -38.61
N THR A 681 -8.09 -6.63 -39.91
CA THR A 681 -8.87 -6.00 -40.99
C THR A 681 -9.96 -6.93 -41.50
N ASN A 682 -11.15 -6.40 -41.80
CA ASN A 682 -11.97 -6.94 -42.90
C ASN A 682 -12.90 -5.86 -43.53
N PRO A 683 -13.11 -5.83 -44.86
CA PRO A 683 -13.66 -4.69 -45.60
C PRO A 683 -15.10 -4.95 -46.11
N SER A 684 -16.14 -4.44 -45.43
CA SER A 684 -17.48 -4.30 -46.05
C SER A 684 -18.55 -3.70 -45.11
N ALA A 685 -18.67 -2.37 -45.07
CA ALA A 685 -19.92 -1.68 -44.69
C ALA A 685 -19.97 -0.25 -45.26
N SER A 686 -21.11 0.18 -45.82
CA SER A 686 -21.35 1.57 -46.29
C SER A 686 -22.76 2.03 -45.88
N ALA A 687 -22.92 3.28 -45.42
CA ALA A 687 -24.20 3.89 -45.04
C ALA A 687 -24.46 5.21 -45.79
N SER A 688 -25.73 5.55 -46.06
CA SER A 688 -26.17 6.83 -46.67
C SER A 688 -26.91 7.74 -45.67
N SER A 689 -27.12 9.01 -46.04
CA SER A 689 -27.16 10.16 -45.12
C SER A 689 -28.51 10.58 -44.50
N THR A 690 -29.64 9.86 -44.66
CA THR A 690 -30.95 10.46 -44.30
C THR A 690 -32.06 9.61 -43.66
N THR A 691 -31.95 8.29 -43.47
CA THR A 691 -32.98 7.50 -42.78
C THR A 691 -32.40 6.27 -42.07
N CYS A 692 -32.90 5.91 -40.87
CA CYS A 692 -32.61 4.61 -40.22
C CYS A 692 -33.30 3.51 -41.05
N GLY A 693 -32.64 3.03 -42.12
CA GLY A 693 -33.16 2.05 -43.05
C GLY A 693 -32.71 0.63 -42.72
N ALA A 694 -33.69 -0.24 -42.48
CA ALA A 694 -33.60 -1.70 -42.29
C ALA A 694 -33.07 -2.20 -40.94
N GLU A 695 -33.79 -3.19 -40.43
CA GLU A 695 -33.66 -3.83 -39.12
C GLU A 695 -32.21 -4.24 -38.81
N LEU A 696 -31.69 -3.76 -37.68
CA LEU A 696 -30.51 -4.32 -37.04
C LEU A 696 -30.87 -5.72 -36.53
N SER A 697 -30.70 -6.73 -37.37
CA SER A 697 -30.74 -8.12 -36.93
C SER A 697 -29.57 -8.36 -35.98
N ALA A 698 -29.88 -8.87 -34.78
CA ALA A 698 -28.91 -9.12 -33.73
C ALA A 698 -27.78 -10.03 -34.24
N GLY A 699 -26.57 -9.47 -34.34
CA GLY A 699 -25.40 -10.22 -34.82
C GLY A 699 -24.18 -9.41 -35.30
N GLY A 700 -24.21 -8.07 -35.28
CA GLY A 700 -23.08 -7.22 -35.68
C GLY A 700 -22.25 -6.68 -34.50
N THR A 701 -20.92 -6.68 -34.63
CA THR A 701 -19.97 -6.14 -33.63
C THR A 701 -19.61 -4.68 -33.95
N ILE A 702 -19.60 -3.82 -32.92
CA ILE A 702 -19.21 -2.40 -33.02
C ILE A 702 -17.71 -2.28 -32.75
N THR A 703 -16.98 -1.59 -33.63
CA THR A 703 -15.57 -1.23 -33.43
C THR A 703 -15.43 0.04 -32.61
N GLY A 704 -14.67 -0.05 -31.52
CA GLY A 704 -14.08 1.07 -30.79
C GLY A 704 -12.74 0.61 -30.23
N VAL A 705 -11.76 1.50 -30.16
CA VAL A 705 -10.50 1.21 -29.45
C VAL A 705 -10.82 1.29 -27.96
N GLY A 706 -11.14 0.15 -27.36
CA GLY A 706 -11.01 -0.05 -25.92
C GLY A 706 -9.65 -0.65 -25.65
N SER A 707 -8.85 -0.02 -24.79
CA SER A 707 -7.74 -0.70 -24.14
C SER A 707 -8.33 -1.84 -23.31
N ASP A 708 -8.02 -3.08 -23.69
CA ASP A 708 -8.45 -4.26 -22.94
C ASP A 708 -7.74 -4.30 -21.58
N SER A 709 -8.35 -3.71 -20.56
CA SER A 709 -8.64 -4.29 -19.24
C SER A 709 -9.19 -3.18 -18.32
N THR A 710 -10.50 -3.20 -18.07
CA THR A 710 -11.15 -2.45 -16.97
C THR A 710 -10.80 -0.96 -16.85
N ASP A 711 -10.79 -0.22 -17.96
CA ASP A 711 -10.71 1.23 -17.90
C ASP A 711 -12.06 1.83 -17.47
N ILE A 712 -12.06 2.34 -16.24
CA ILE A 712 -13.04 3.29 -15.74
C ILE A 712 -13.03 4.50 -16.69
N LEU A 713 -14.13 4.77 -17.39
CA LEU A 713 -14.33 6.03 -18.09
C LEU A 713 -14.43 7.15 -17.05
N TRP A 714 -13.35 7.91 -16.88
CA TRP A 714 -13.29 9.02 -15.94
C TRP A 714 -13.95 10.29 -16.49
N PRO A 715 -14.66 11.08 -15.66
CA PRO A 715 -15.51 12.20 -16.09
C PRO A 715 -14.78 13.46 -16.59
N PHE A 716 -13.49 13.41 -16.92
CA PHE A 716 -12.74 14.59 -17.38
C PHE A 716 -11.80 14.35 -18.57
N SER A 717 -11.88 13.20 -19.24
CA SER A 717 -11.33 13.10 -20.59
C SER A 717 -12.35 13.65 -21.58
N SER A 718 -11.95 14.68 -22.34
CA SER A 718 -12.62 15.02 -23.58
C SER A 718 -12.45 13.87 -24.56
N ASN A 719 -13.24 12.81 -24.38
CA ASN A 719 -13.28 11.65 -25.27
C ASN A 719 -13.90 12.10 -26.59
N GLN A 720 -13.08 12.39 -27.59
CA GLN A 720 -13.52 12.32 -28.98
C GLN A 720 -13.21 10.93 -29.51
N VAL A 721 -14.21 10.06 -29.49
CA VAL A 721 -14.25 8.88 -30.36
C VAL A 721 -14.95 9.31 -31.64
N ILE A 722 -14.18 9.67 -32.68
CA ILE A 722 -14.75 9.93 -33.99
C ILE A 722 -14.78 8.61 -34.77
N VAL A 723 -15.92 7.92 -34.69
CA VAL A 723 -16.34 6.93 -35.68
C VAL A 723 -17.87 6.98 -35.82
N ASN A 724 -18.41 8.08 -36.38
CA ASN A 724 -19.82 8.27 -36.82
C ASN A 724 -20.98 7.70 -35.95
N LEU A 725 -20.77 7.49 -34.66
CA LEU A 725 -21.75 6.93 -33.73
C LEU A 725 -21.58 7.63 -32.38
N VAL A 726 -22.61 8.36 -31.95
CA VAL A 726 -22.70 8.91 -30.58
C VAL A 726 -23.62 7.98 -29.78
N VAL A 727 -23.12 7.49 -28.65
CA VAL A 727 -23.87 6.66 -27.69
C VAL A 727 -24.03 7.45 -26.40
N THR A 728 -25.28 7.68 -25.96
CA THR A 728 -25.61 8.37 -24.72
C THR A 728 -26.50 7.49 -23.85
N GLY A 729 -26.16 7.36 -22.55
CA GLY A 729 -26.90 6.56 -21.57
C GLY A 729 -27.13 7.33 -20.27
N SER A 730 -28.22 7.02 -19.57
CA SER A 730 -28.54 7.59 -18.26
C SER A 730 -28.19 6.59 -17.16
N SER A 731 -27.19 6.94 -16.33
CA SER A 731 -26.81 6.38 -15.03
C SER A 731 -27.17 4.92 -14.68
N LEU A 732 -26.11 4.13 -14.47
CA LEU A 732 -26.01 2.88 -13.69
C LEU A 732 -26.51 1.56 -14.29
N SER A 733 -27.15 1.55 -15.46
CA SER A 733 -27.34 0.31 -16.25
C SER A 733 -26.68 0.48 -17.61
N PHE A 734 -25.68 -0.34 -17.93
CA PHE A 734 -24.94 -0.36 -19.21
C PHE A 734 -25.82 -0.82 -20.40
N GLU A 735 -26.97 -0.18 -20.64
CA GLU A 735 -27.77 -0.35 -21.85
C GLU A 735 -28.03 1.03 -22.50
N PRO A 736 -27.70 1.24 -23.79
CA PRO A 736 -27.94 2.51 -24.46
C PRO A 736 -29.41 2.66 -24.85
N ASN A 737 -30.02 3.79 -24.48
CA ASN A 737 -31.42 4.09 -24.82
C ASN A 737 -31.59 4.51 -26.30
N TYR A 738 -30.53 5.04 -26.92
CA TYR A 738 -30.53 5.56 -28.29
C TYR A 738 -29.17 5.39 -28.95
N VAL A 739 -29.15 5.34 -30.28
CA VAL A 739 -27.95 5.40 -31.11
C VAL A 739 -28.14 6.45 -32.19
N ALA A 740 -27.18 7.36 -32.33
CA ALA A 740 -27.21 8.37 -33.41
C ALA A 740 -26.33 7.93 -34.58
N ILE A 741 -26.93 7.74 -35.77
CA ILE A 741 -26.21 7.46 -37.02
C ILE A 741 -26.32 8.69 -37.92
N ASN A 742 -25.18 9.30 -38.27
CA ASN A 742 -25.13 10.52 -39.09
C ASN A 742 -26.07 11.65 -38.57
N GLY A 743 -26.22 11.77 -37.24
CA GLY A 743 -27.05 12.81 -36.61
C GLY A 743 -28.53 12.46 -36.42
N VAL A 744 -28.97 11.25 -36.81
CA VAL A 744 -30.35 10.78 -36.60
C VAL A 744 -30.42 9.82 -35.42
N ASN A 745 -31.22 10.13 -34.40
CA ASN A 745 -31.43 9.27 -33.22
C ASN A 745 -32.38 8.11 -33.55
N CYS A 746 -31.87 6.88 -33.52
CA CYS A 746 -32.68 5.65 -33.61
C CYS A 746 -32.83 5.04 -32.20
N SER A 747 -34.05 4.67 -31.79
CA SER A 747 -34.34 4.02 -30.49
C SER A 747 -34.05 2.51 -30.53
N ILE A 748 -33.46 1.96 -29.47
CA ILE A 748 -33.25 0.52 -29.34
C ILE A 748 -34.42 -0.09 -28.55
N THR A 749 -35.14 -1.04 -29.14
CA THR A 749 -36.15 -1.87 -28.46
C THR A 749 -35.80 -3.34 -28.65
N GLY A 750 -35.32 -4.01 -27.59
CA GLY A 750 -34.89 -5.41 -27.66
C GLY A 750 -35.19 -6.21 -26.39
N SER A 751 -35.91 -7.32 -26.55
CA SER A 751 -36.40 -8.26 -25.53
C SER A 751 -35.29 -9.12 -24.90
N ARG A 752 -35.33 -9.31 -23.57
CA ARG A 752 -34.38 -10.12 -22.79
C ARG A 752 -34.51 -11.63 -23.09
N THR A 753 -33.42 -12.26 -23.53
CA THR A 753 -33.16 -13.71 -23.37
C THR A 753 -31.66 -13.96 -23.18
N ALA A 754 -31.29 -14.67 -22.12
CA ALA A 754 -29.90 -15.00 -21.78
C ALA A 754 -29.30 -16.09 -22.71
N PRO A 755 -28.01 -16.02 -23.09
CA PRO A 755 -27.35 -17.07 -23.90
C PRO A 755 -26.64 -18.15 -23.04
N PRO A 756 -26.46 -19.39 -23.57
CA PRO A 756 -25.86 -20.52 -22.86
C PRO A 756 -24.31 -20.52 -22.89
N ALA A 757 -23.72 -21.22 -21.93
CA ALA A 757 -22.27 -21.32 -21.70
C ALA A 757 -21.50 -22.03 -22.84
N PRO A 758 -20.24 -21.63 -23.17
CA PRO A 758 -19.46 -22.26 -24.23
C PRO A 758 -18.57 -23.41 -23.75
N SER A 759 -18.51 -24.46 -24.59
CA SER A 759 -17.72 -25.69 -24.45
C SER A 759 -16.24 -25.53 -24.83
N ALA A 760 -15.40 -26.36 -24.21
CA ALA A 760 -13.94 -26.42 -24.39
C ALA A 760 -13.48 -26.84 -25.81
N VAL A 761 -12.35 -26.28 -26.25
CA VAL A 761 -11.65 -26.62 -27.50
C VAL A 761 -10.22 -27.11 -27.19
N PRO A 762 -9.66 -28.08 -27.97
CA PRO A 762 -8.53 -28.92 -27.56
C PRO A 762 -7.15 -28.36 -27.88
N THR A 763 -6.18 -28.73 -27.05
CA THR A 763 -4.74 -28.45 -27.18
C THR A 763 -4.10 -29.12 -28.40
N ARG A 764 -3.33 -28.34 -29.18
CA ARG A 764 -2.49 -28.82 -30.29
C ARG A 764 -1.01 -28.83 -29.85
N SER A 765 -0.39 -30.00 -29.97
CA SER A 765 1.04 -30.28 -29.74
C SER A 765 1.93 -29.77 -30.89
N LEU A 766 3.12 -29.23 -30.55
CA LEU A 766 4.21 -28.93 -31.49
C LEU A 766 5.38 -29.93 -31.32
N PRO A 767 6.15 -30.23 -32.39
CA PRO A 767 7.00 -31.40 -32.47
C PRO A 767 8.48 -31.17 -32.06
N LEU A 768 9.09 -32.27 -31.62
CA LEU A 768 10.53 -32.48 -31.42
C LEU A 768 11.33 -32.36 -32.74
N ILE A 769 12.52 -31.74 -32.67
CA ILE A 769 13.63 -32.00 -33.60
C ILE A 769 14.96 -32.17 -32.83
N ASN A 770 15.76 -33.07 -33.38
CA ASN A 770 16.78 -33.94 -32.80
C ASN A 770 18.16 -33.35 -32.47
N ARG A 771 18.81 -34.04 -31.53
CA ARG A 771 20.26 -34.16 -31.30
C ARG A 771 21.00 -34.75 -32.51
N ILE A 772 22.32 -34.53 -32.60
CA ILE A 772 23.39 -35.52 -32.93
C ILE A 772 24.79 -34.89 -32.64
N PRO A 773 25.87 -35.70 -32.42
CA PRO A 773 26.71 -35.55 -31.23
C PRO A 773 28.26 -35.63 -31.43
N THR A 774 28.99 -35.59 -30.29
CA THR A 774 30.36 -36.11 -29.99
C THR A 774 31.57 -35.44 -30.68
N SER A 775 32.70 -35.14 -30.02
CA SER A 775 33.51 -36.07 -29.21
C SER A 775 34.61 -35.39 -28.35
N SER A 776 34.97 -36.11 -27.28
CA SER A 776 36.12 -36.06 -26.37
C SER A 776 37.48 -35.53 -26.85
N LEU A 777 38.22 -34.90 -25.92
CA LEU A 777 39.64 -35.21 -25.64
C LEU A 777 40.00 -34.94 -24.16
N ARG A 778 40.58 -35.96 -23.52
CA ARG A 778 41.13 -35.98 -22.16
C ARG A 778 42.48 -35.26 -22.07
N SER A 779 42.74 -34.60 -20.94
CA SER A 779 43.98 -34.82 -20.16
C SER A 779 43.82 -34.26 -18.75
N SER A 780 44.42 -34.93 -17.76
CA SER A 780 44.50 -34.55 -16.34
C SER A 780 45.98 -34.61 -15.92
N PRO A 781 46.33 -34.30 -14.66
CA PRO A 781 46.63 -33.00 -14.07
C PRO A 781 48.15 -32.85 -13.78
N PRO A 782 48.59 -31.78 -13.08
CA PRO A 782 49.22 -32.09 -11.78
C PRO A 782 48.93 -31.09 -10.64
N SER A 783 49.31 -31.57 -9.46
CA SER A 783 49.19 -31.12 -8.07
C SER A 783 49.83 -29.76 -7.69
N SER A 784 49.30 -29.22 -6.58
CA SER A 784 49.74 -28.07 -5.77
C SER A 784 51.24 -28.02 -5.41
N PRO A 785 51.74 -26.85 -4.94
CA PRO A 785 51.85 -26.69 -3.49
C PRO A 785 51.55 -25.28 -2.94
N ALA A 786 51.32 -25.24 -1.63
CA ALA A 786 51.08 -24.07 -0.79
C ALA A 786 52.32 -23.21 -0.51
N VAL A 787 52.15 -21.89 -0.37
CA VAL A 787 53.11 -20.94 0.25
C VAL A 787 52.29 -19.81 0.91
N SER A 788 52.15 -19.80 2.23
CA SER A 788 52.98 -19.14 3.26
C SER A 788 52.95 -17.61 3.25
N ARG A 789 52.43 -17.07 4.35
CA ARG A 789 52.19 -15.66 4.68
C ARG A 789 53.43 -15.11 5.40
N VAL A 790 54.04 -14.05 4.87
CA VAL A 790 55.19 -13.37 5.49
C VAL A 790 54.80 -11.93 5.84
N THR A 791 54.93 -11.60 7.12
CA THR A 791 54.89 -10.24 7.71
C THR A 791 56.29 -9.61 7.69
N PRO A 792 56.41 -8.27 7.68
CA PRO A 792 57.67 -7.60 7.98
C PRO A 792 57.64 -6.78 9.29
N ALA A 793 58.67 -7.00 10.11
CA ALA A 793 59.24 -6.07 11.09
C ALA A 793 60.76 -6.38 11.09
N GLY A 794 61.75 -5.50 11.29
CA GLY A 794 61.89 -4.09 11.65
C GLY A 794 63.41 -3.80 11.75
N THR A 795 63.83 -2.59 12.12
CA THR A 795 65.22 -2.22 12.50
C THR A 795 65.17 -1.08 13.54
N VAL A 796 65.99 -0.88 14.60
CA VAL A 796 67.13 -1.55 15.27
C VAL A 796 67.23 -0.96 16.72
N SER A 797 67.36 -1.84 17.74
CA SER A 797 68.09 -1.91 19.06
C SER A 797 68.78 -0.68 19.76
N PRO A 798 69.22 -0.74 21.07
CA PRO A 798 69.52 -1.92 21.93
C PRO A 798 69.16 -1.93 23.47
N ALA A 799 68.89 -3.15 24.00
CA ALA A 799 69.39 -3.90 25.22
C ALA A 799 69.86 -3.22 26.55
N PRO A 800 70.08 -3.96 27.69
CA PRO A 800 69.49 -5.22 28.25
C PRO A 800 69.23 -5.21 29.80
N VAL A 801 68.67 -6.31 30.37
CA VAL A 801 69.14 -7.10 31.57
C VAL A 801 67.97 -7.88 32.25
N ALA A 802 68.23 -9.16 32.58
CA ALA A 802 67.36 -10.20 33.13
C ALA A 802 67.50 -10.32 34.69
N PRO A 803 67.21 -11.46 35.37
CA PRO A 803 66.03 -12.36 35.45
C PRO A 803 65.60 -12.66 36.92
N ASN A 804 64.49 -13.40 37.15
CA ASN A 804 64.47 -14.69 37.90
C ASN A 804 63.04 -15.21 38.22
N ALA A 805 62.84 -16.48 37.91
CA ALA A 805 61.81 -17.41 38.42
C ALA A 805 62.36 -18.12 39.71
N PRO A 806 61.73 -19.13 40.42
CA PRO A 806 60.78 -20.14 39.91
C PRO A 806 59.71 -20.80 40.85
N ARG A 807 58.73 -21.45 40.18
CA ARG A 807 58.09 -22.81 40.33
C ARG A 807 57.49 -23.38 41.64
N MET A 808 56.30 -24.02 41.45
CA MET A 808 55.86 -25.42 41.75
C MET A 808 54.42 -25.46 42.35
N ASN A 809 53.50 -26.44 42.19
CA ASN A 809 53.21 -27.57 41.28
C ASN A 809 51.85 -28.21 41.74
N ALA A 810 51.28 -29.13 40.91
CA ALA A 810 50.17 -30.10 41.15
C ALA A 810 48.70 -29.59 41.10
N GLY A 811 47.69 -30.19 40.42
CA GLY A 811 47.45 -31.53 39.84
C GLY A 811 46.26 -32.20 40.58
N ILE A 812 45.12 -32.60 39.98
CA ILE A 812 44.76 -34.00 39.52
C ILE A 812 43.20 -34.05 39.28
N THR A 813 42.68 -34.27 38.03
CA THR A 813 41.94 -35.45 37.41
C THR A 813 40.53 -35.82 37.97
N GLN A 814 39.55 -36.47 37.31
CA GLN A 814 39.16 -36.93 35.93
C GLN A 814 37.71 -37.55 36.02
N HIS A 815 36.88 -37.40 34.96
CA HIS A 815 35.92 -38.31 34.23
C HIS A 815 35.45 -39.73 34.74
N PRO A 816 34.58 -40.54 34.03
CA PRO A 816 33.32 -40.35 33.23
C PRO A 816 32.28 -41.54 33.28
N SER A 817 31.31 -41.59 32.32
CA SER A 817 30.62 -42.77 31.67
C SER A 817 29.26 -43.25 32.23
N LYS A 818 28.31 -43.97 31.58
CA LYS A 818 27.76 -44.22 30.20
C LYS A 818 26.53 -45.18 30.36
N ALA A 819 25.51 -45.07 29.48
CA ALA A 819 24.69 -46.14 28.83
C ALA A 819 23.51 -46.94 29.48
N GLN A 820 22.43 -47.05 28.67
CA GLN A 820 21.48 -48.18 28.38
C GLN A 820 20.25 -48.56 29.26
N GLY A 821 19.04 -48.52 28.65
CA GLY A 821 18.19 -49.73 28.41
C GLY A 821 16.84 -49.98 29.15
N ARG A 822 15.76 -50.17 28.35
CA ARG A 822 14.55 -51.05 28.48
C ARG A 822 13.29 -50.64 29.30
N SER A 823 12.11 -50.82 28.66
CA SER A 823 10.75 -51.03 29.24
C SER A 823 10.52 -52.51 29.64
N PRO A 824 9.45 -52.89 30.40
CA PRO A 824 8.08 -53.07 29.87
C PRO A 824 6.88 -52.79 30.84
N ALA A 825 5.68 -53.06 30.30
CA ALA A 825 4.28 -52.76 30.70
C ALA A 825 3.70 -53.36 32.00
N VAL A 826 2.57 -52.79 32.48
CA VAL A 826 1.47 -53.46 33.23
C VAL A 826 0.12 -52.71 33.03
N THR A 827 -0.96 -53.43 32.71
CA THR A 827 -2.40 -53.06 32.81
C THR A 827 -3.02 -53.69 34.08
N PRO A 828 -4.20 -53.26 34.56
CA PRO A 828 -5.45 -53.97 34.19
C PRO A 828 -6.76 -53.12 34.16
N SER A 829 -7.77 -53.60 33.40
CA SER A 829 -9.22 -53.29 33.52
C SER A 829 -9.92 -54.24 34.50
N PRO A 830 -11.19 -54.00 34.91
CA PRO A 830 -12.38 -54.52 34.18
C PRO A 830 -13.61 -53.56 34.18
N ALA A 831 -14.34 -53.38 33.06
CA ALA A 831 -15.57 -54.08 32.59
C ALA A 831 -16.91 -53.61 33.23
N VAL A 832 -17.91 -53.25 32.38
CA VAL A 832 -19.29 -53.80 32.31
C VAL A 832 -20.11 -53.09 31.19
N MET A 833 -20.88 -53.91 30.46
CA MET A 833 -21.78 -53.66 29.31
C MET A 833 -23.03 -52.81 29.64
N VAL A 834 -23.68 -52.20 28.62
CA VAL A 834 -25.04 -52.54 28.11
C VAL A 834 -25.34 -51.77 26.80
N GLN A 835 -26.14 -52.43 25.95
CA GLN A 835 -26.52 -52.23 24.54
C GLN A 835 -27.37 -50.99 24.20
N GLY A 836 -27.36 -50.61 22.91
CA GLY A 836 -28.54 -50.01 22.25
C GLY A 836 -28.24 -49.10 21.04
N SER A 837 -28.12 -49.68 19.84
CA SER A 837 -28.39 -48.95 18.57
C SER A 837 -29.90 -48.90 18.30
N PRO A 838 -30.41 -47.94 17.50
CA PRO A 838 -30.53 -48.23 16.06
C PRO A 838 -30.28 -47.04 15.08
N ALA A 839 -29.78 -47.43 13.90
CA ALA A 839 -30.14 -46.99 12.53
C ALA A 839 -30.12 -45.50 12.08
N VAL A 840 -29.15 -45.26 11.19
CA VAL A 840 -29.07 -44.43 9.95
C VAL A 840 -30.40 -43.92 9.33
N PRO A 841 -30.41 -42.79 8.58
CA PRO A 841 -30.15 -42.88 7.14
C PRO A 841 -29.27 -41.77 6.52
N ASP A 842 -28.53 -42.18 5.48
CA ASP A 842 -27.75 -41.38 4.55
C ASP A 842 -28.61 -40.47 3.63
N MET A 843 -28.05 -39.29 3.31
CA MET A 843 -28.01 -38.50 2.04
C MET A 843 -29.29 -38.33 1.16
N PRO A 844 -29.51 -37.16 0.51
CA PRO A 844 -28.88 -36.96 -0.81
C PRO A 844 -28.52 -35.51 -1.24
N THR A 845 -27.48 -35.45 -2.07
CA THR A 845 -27.17 -34.44 -3.09
C THR A 845 -28.26 -34.35 -4.18
N GLN A 846 -28.53 -33.15 -4.71
CA GLN A 846 -29.13 -33.00 -6.05
C GLN A 846 -28.80 -31.64 -6.72
N GLU A 847 -28.34 -31.71 -7.98
CA GLU A 847 -28.35 -30.65 -9.00
C GLU A 847 -29.70 -30.60 -9.75
N ALA A 848 -30.11 -29.40 -10.23
CA ALA A 848 -30.42 -29.09 -11.65
C ALA A 848 -31.53 -28.02 -11.91
N ALA A 849 -31.11 -26.93 -12.58
CA ALA A 849 -31.68 -26.19 -13.74
C ALA A 849 -33.19 -25.75 -13.93
N ILE A 850 -33.34 -24.41 -14.13
CA ILE A 850 -34.04 -23.61 -15.19
C ILE A 850 -35.58 -23.70 -15.39
N THR A 851 -36.29 -22.55 -15.28
CA THR A 851 -37.08 -21.85 -16.36
C THR A 851 -37.83 -20.59 -15.85
N ASP A 852 -37.80 -19.51 -16.64
CA ASP A 852 -38.65 -18.29 -16.65
C ASP A 852 -39.38 -18.25 -18.02
N PRO A 853 -40.59 -17.65 -18.21
CA PRO A 853 -40.68 -16.27 -18.73
C PRO A 853 -41.94 -15.39 -18.39
N ARG A 854 -41.71 -14.06 -18.31
CA ARG A 854 -42.39 -12.89 -18.99
C ARG A 854 -43.68 -12.18 -18.43
N ILE A 855 -43.54 -10.93 -17.89
CA ILE A 855 -43.86 -9.52 -18.39
C ILE A 855 -45.09 -9.31 -19.34
N PRO A 856 -45.88 -8.16 -19.46
CA PRO A 856 -45.55 -6.68 -19.34
C PRO A 856 -46.58 -5.62 -18.80
N LEU A 857 -46.06 -4.42 -18.37
CA LEU A 857 -46.28 -2.96 -18.72
C LEU A 857 -47.68 -2.37 -19.16
N PRO A 858 -47.93 -1.04 -19.45
CA PRO A 858 -47.10 0.23 -19.47
C PRO A 858 -47.80 1.60 -19.08
N LEU A 859 -47.11 2.74 -19.39
CA LEU A 859 -47.53 4.14 -19.78
C LEU A 859 -47.61 5.24 -18.67
N ALA A 860 -47.32 6.55 -18.84
CA ALA A 860 -46.60 7.44 -19.79
C ALA A 860 -46.65 8.93 -19.25
N VAL A 861 -45.54 9.70 -19.34
CA VAL A 861 -45.28 11.06 -19.98
C VAL A 861 -46.40 12.17 -19.99
N PRO A 862 -46.22 13.54 -20.14
CA PRO A 862 -45.08 14.53 -20.13
C PRO A 862 -45.31 15.99 -19.53
N LEU A 863 -44.25 16.84 -19.60
CA LEU A 863 -44.15 18.23 -20.21
C LEU A 863 -44.15 19.56 -19.39
N ALA A 864 -43.22 20.45 -19.81
CA ALA A 864 -43.21 21.94 -19.91
C ALA A 864 -42.94 22.79 -18.64
N THR A 865 -42.33 23.98 -18.60
CA THR A 865 -41.65 24.99 -19.47
C THR A 865 -41.08 26.07 -18.50
N THR A 866 -39.97 26.79 -18.71
CA THR A 866 -39.91 28.19 -19.26
C THR A 866 -38.56 28.84 -18.88
N THR A 867 -37.97 29.61 -19.81
CA THR A 867 -37.01 30.74 -19.64
C THR A 867 -37.83 32.06 -19.66
N PRO A 868 -37.33 33.30 -19.32
CA PRO A 868 -35.99 33.85 -19.64
C PRO A 868 -35.40 34.95 -18.69
N SER A 869 -34.16 35.39 -18.95
CA SER A 869 -33.71 36.79 -19.17
C SER A 869 -32.24 37.09 -18.76
N VAL A 870 -31.59 37.91 -19.61
CA VAL A 870 -30.24 38.52 -19.61
C VAL A 870 -30.53 40.05 -19.61
N PRO A 871 -29.72 41.04 -19.13
CA PRO A 871 -28.32 41.25 -19.56
C PRO A 871 -27.32 42.06 -18.67
N ALA A 872 -26.09 42.18 -19.23
CA ALA A 872 -25.09 43.26 -19.09
C ALA A 872 -24.19 43.25 -17.84
N SER A 873 -22.95 43.75 -17.82
CA SER A 873 -21.88 44.08 -18.78
C SER A 873 -20.69 44.60 -17.96
N SER A 874 -19.45 44.47 -18.48
CA SER A 874 -18.23 45.26 -18.22
C SER A 874 -17.58 45.29 -16.82
N GLY A 875 -16.30 44.91 -16.80
CA GLY A 875 -15.31 45.10 -15.75
C GLY A 875 -14.00 44.43 -16.15
#